data_AF-A0A3R7IRR0-F1
#
_entry.id   AF-A0A3R7IRR0-F1
#
_cell.length_a   1.000
_cell.length_b   1.000
_cell.length_c   1.000
_cell.angle_alpha   90.00
_cell.angle_beta   90.00
_cell.angle_gamma   90.00
#
_symmetry.space_group_name_H-M   'P 1'
#
loop_
_entity.id
_entity.type
_entity.pdbx_description
1 polymer ?
#
loop_
_entity_poly.entity_id
_entity_poly.type
_entity_poly.pdbx_seq_one_letter_code
_entity_poly.pdbx_strand_id
1 'polypeptide(L)'
;MESFVRLRALIAVSAILISLLSVVGVTASPASAAGLQSWPVITNNLQGATAGNDSKWTTTVAKYARSAEIVALQEAGPTPPGEHIDDTRINPNAPGNSGVVRHHRWAVDERFEVYYLQTDPNGGSYRGGRNNLAIVTQRPADEVAIVTNPNPDGRNALGVRFDDNWYFSYHALSSRRGPGGRDAPAMLQEIAGFVNNQGQNRTWTVLGDFNREPDSFFRPARSWLYRTGLPTHQSGRELDYAVSSENIPDHPVRRLPGSSPDHYAVALGTMRAGAEPPELRILPFGDSITFGAGSTTAAYRGPLWDELRQWENTTVDYVGSQSYGNIPDNHNEGHPNWKINDLIGVTDSVMDTYKPNVVLLHIGTNDMNEAVDPAGAPDRLGSLMDKIFAKRPDVTLVVSTLVPSASPGTEQRIAAFNDSLPQEVYERQSQGKHVWLVDNYEALNGGPNLADSLHPNDNGYRKMGHVFYEGLEAAEWAGWISPPASSPGGGTGSPVRGWVPQETIASGTMAPVSAPGGLSLSGNDQVHYADVNGDGRADFIVSRDIGEADVWFNGGANTDGTITWNRSTRKLWGAAAARWQFADHLGRGRADAITVSPIEEPNGDIVDNLYVQSLSYRWANRPLSSLNISHRFADIDGDGRADWLQVYPDGSTEALLTEPGSPVPFTGKPQTVASGVGKPGGNVRFADLNGDGLAEYLVVDPDGTVQAWINGGPKREGGDYIWRPQGTIATGLRSPDSQVQFADLDGDGKADILDVNPATGETWLWRNGGPPAGPGWTWHQQGSITAGNSSQVVYADINDDSRADYLQINADGAVRAWTNGGPKPGGGDWYWTPQGTIAGGVGAAGRDVRFADINGDGRADYVVVDDSGSVRAWTNGGPKPGGGDWYWTPQGTIAGGVGAPGSQIQFADINGDDRADYVVVNDSGSVRAWTNGGPKPGGGDWYWAPQGTIAGGVGAAGRNVRFADLTGDRRADYLVVHANSAVDLWVNGGPKPGGGDWYWTPQGTTASGVGAPGSQIQFADINADGREDYLDVDPRTGSTRAWLNSG
;
A
#
# COMPACT_ATOMS: atom_id res chain seq x y z
N MET A 1 -28.60 75.46 4.28
CA MET A 1 -28.48 74.47 5.38
C MET A 1 -29.42 73.33 5.05
N GLU A 2 -29.00 72.08 5.25
CA GLU A 2 -29.56 70.83 4.66
C GLU A 2 -29.05 70.45 3.25
N SER A 3 -27.72 70.47 3.05
CA SER A 3 -27.06 69.94 1.84
C SER A 3 -25.69 69.35 2.16
N PHE A 4 -25.59 68.51 3.20
CA PHE A 4 -24.29 67.99 3.68
C PHE A 4 -24.30 66.58 4.34
N VAL A 5 -25.29 65.70 4.07
CA VAL A 5 -25.33 64.35 4.71
C VAL A 5 -25.58 63.17 3.75
N ARG A 6 -25.60 63.35 2.42
CA ARG A 6 -25.80 62.23 1.45
C ARG A 6 -24.70 62.03 0.39
N LEU A 7 -23.45 62.37 0.69
CA LEU A 7 -22.32 62.16 -0.25
C LEU A 7 -21.00 61.68 0.41
N ARG A 8 -21.06 60.91 1.51
CA ARG A 8 -19.87 60.29 2.13
C ARG A 8 -20.09 58.84 2.62
N ALA A 9 -20.98 58.10 1.97
CA ALA A 9 -21.14 56.65 2.17
C ALA A 9 -20.98 55.83 0.88
N LEU A 10 -20.58 56.46 -0.24
CA LEU A 10 -20.31 55.77 -1.52
C LEU A 10 -18.84 55.86 -1.98
N ILE A 11 -17.94 56.39 -1.16
CA ILE A 11 -16.48 56.45 -1.43
C ILE A 11 -15.76 56.02 -0.15
N ALA A 12 -15.97 54.77 0.26
CA ALA A 12 -15.19 54.07 1.29
C ALA A 12 -15.30 52.54 1.20
N VAL A 13 -16.07 51.99 0.25
CA VAL A 13 -16.13 50.54 -0.03
C VAL A 13 -15.40 50.18 -1.34
N SER A 14 -14.97 51.16 -2.13
CA SER A 14 -14.25 50.94 -3.40
C SER A 14 -12.73 51.05 -3.30
N ALA A 15 -12.15 51.10 -2.09
CA ALA A 15 -10.69 51.21 -1.89
C ALA A 15 -10.06 50.08 -1.04
N ILE A 16 -10.86 49.11 -0.56
CA ILE A 16 -10.37 47.93 0.20
C ILE A 16 -10.51 46.61 -0.61
N LEU A 17 -10.93 46.70 -1.88
CA LEU A 17 -10.99 45.57 -2.81
C LEU A 17 -9.90 45.60 -3.89
N ILE A 18 -9.01 46.61 -3.89
CA ILE A 18 -7.98 46.80 -4.94
C ILE A 18 -6.54 46.58 -4.42
N SER A 19 -6.33 46.37 -3.12
CA SER A 19 -4.99 46.11 -2.55
C SER A 19 -4.78 44.66 -2.06
N LEU A 20 -5.74 43.77 -2.30
CA LEU A 20 -5.68 42.32 -2.01
C LEU A 20 -5.66 41.45 -3.28
N LEU A 21 -5.34 42.06 -4.44
CA LEU A 21 -5.29 41.40 -5.75
C LEU A 21 -3.99 41.70 -6.51
N SER A 22 -2.90 42.01 -5.79
CA SER A 22 -1.60 42.38 -6.38
C SER A 22 -0.42 41.47 -6.02
N VAL A 23 -0.60 40.42 -5.21
CA VAL A 23 0.41 39.37 -5.01
C VAL A 23 -0.27 38.01 -4.94
N VAL A 24 -0.52 37.49 -6.14
CA VAL A 24 -0.72 36.11 -6.64
C VAL A 24 -1.73 36.25 -7.78
N GLY A 25 -1.30 36.96 -8.83
CA GLY A 25 -1.92 36.89 -10.13
C GLY A 25 -1.52 35.58 -10.79
N VAL A 26 -2.05 34.46 -10.30
CA VAL A 26 -2.29 33.32 -11.18
C VAL A 26 -3.67 33.60 -11.76
N THR A 27 -3.72 34.44 -12.79
CA THR A 27 -4.75 34.22 -13.81
C THR A 27 -4.51 32.78 -14.24
N ALA A 28 -5.44 31.87 -13.95
CA ALA A 28 -5.47 30.62 -14.69
C ALA A 28 -5.58 31.06 -16.16
N SER A 29 -4.45 31.03 -16.87
CA SER A 29 -4.46 31.05 -18.31
C SER A 29 -5.51 30.02 -18.73
N PRO A 30 -6.36 30.27 -19.75
CA PRO A 30 -7.06 29.16 -20.37
C PRO A 30 -6.00 28.10 -20.62
N ALA A 31 -6.22 26.89 -20.07
CA ALA A 31 -5.25 25.82 -20.14
C ALA A 31 -4.81 25.75 -21.61
N SER A 32 -3.55 26.10 -21.89
CA SER A 32 -3.03 25.97 -23.24
C SER A 32 -3.27 24.52 -23.64
N ALA A 33 -3.90 24.31 -24.78
CA ALA A 33 -3.79 23.07 -25.52
C ALA A 33 -2.31 22.73 -25.72
N ALA A 34 -1.74 22.03 -24.76
CA ALA A 34 -0.41 21.48 -24.93
C ALA A 34 -0.42 20.57 -26.18
N GLY A 35 0.69 20.54 -26.93
CA GLY A 35 0.81 19.81 -28.19
C GLY A 35 0.55 18.30 -28.03
N LEU A 36 0.73 17.54 -29.12
CA LEU A 36 0.50 16.09 -29.18
C LEU A 36 1.23 15.26 -28.11
N GLN A 37 2.19 15.87 -27.41
CA GLN A 37 2.93 15.31 -26.28
C GLN A 37 2.12 15.18 -24.99
N SER A 38 0.94 15.80 -24.91
CA SER A 38 0.18 15.93 -23.66
C SER A 38 -1.17 15.21 -23.62
N TRP A 39 -1.71 14.82 -24.78
CA TRP A 39 -3.03 14.19 -24.89
C TRP A 39 -3.05 13.07 -25.95
N PRO A 40 -3.76 11.96 -25.69
CA PRO A 40 -3.97 10.94 -26.70
C PRO A 40 -4.94 11.39 -27.79
N VAL A 41 -4.59 11.08 -29.04
CA VAL A 41 -5.45 11.23 -30.23
C VAL A 41 -5.69 9.87 -30.88
N ILE A 42 -6.89 9.65 -31.39
CA ILE A 42 -7.29 8.37 -32.00
C ILE A 42 -7.73 8.62 -33.45
N THR A 43 -7.39 7.69 -34.34
CA THR A 43 -7.98 7.60 -35.69
C THR A 43 -8.67 6.27 -35.90
N ASN A 44 -9.83 6.28 -36.57
CA ASN A 44 -10.55 5.06 -36.92
C ASN A 44 -11.35 5.22 -38.23
N ASN A 45 -11.22 4.23 -39.13
CA ASN A 45 -12.14 4.02 -40.24
C ASN A 45 -13.31 3.10 -39.84
N LEU A 46 -14.50 3.70 -39.67
CA LEU A 46 -15.68 3.05 -39.12
C LEU A 46 -16.50 2.26 -40.15
N GLN A 47 -16.07 2.12 -41.40
CA GLN A 47 -16.79 1.39 -42.46
C GLN A 47 -18.23 1.90 -42.76
N GLY A 48 -18.64 3.05 -42.20
CA GLY A 48 -19.98 3.64 -42.29
C GLY A 48 -21.16 2.72 -41.94
N ALA A 49 -22.39 3.22 -42.12
CA ALA A 49 -23.61 2.46 -41.83
C ALA A 49 -23.96 1.46 -42.94
N THR A 50 -24.25 0.20 -42.59
CA THR A 50 -24.73 -0.83 -43.53
C THR A 50 -26.25 -1.04 -43.49
N ALA A 51 -26.93 -0.51 -42.45
CA ALA A 51 -28.38 -0.48 -42.28
C ALA A 51 -28.83 0.82 -41.56
N GLY A 52 -30.12 1.16 -41.62
CA GLY A 52 -30.67 2.44 -41.12
C GLY A 52 -30.61 2.69 -39.60
N ASN A 53 -30.27 1.67 -38.81
CA ASN A 53 -30.26 1.71 -37.34
C ASN A 53 -28.84 1.47 -36.78
N ASP A 54 -27.84 1.34 -37.64
CA ASP A 54 -26.49 0.91 -37.33
C ASP A 54 -25.61 2.12 -37.01
N SER A 55 -25.76 2.66 -35.79
CA SER A 55 -25.06 3.86 -35.35
C SER A 55 -23.87 3.51 -34.46
N LYS A 56 -22.68 3.42 -35.08
CA LYS A 56 -21.40 3.30 -34.35
C LYS A 56 -21.09 4.54 -33.49
N TRP A 57 -21.88 5.61 -33.61
CA TRP A 57 -21.79 6.80 -32.76
C TRP A 57 -22.02 6.47 -31.28
N THR A 58 -23.06 5.69 -30.95
CA THR A 58 -23.41 5.42 -29.54
C THR A 58 -22.57 4.33 -28.89
N THR A 59 -21.79 3.58 -29.67
CA THR A 59 -20.95 2.46 -29.20
C THR A 59 -19.46 2.78 -29.40
N THR A 60 -18.93 2.50 -30.59
CA THR A 60 -17.50 2.59 -30.92
C THR A 60 -16.95 4.01 -30.77
N VAL A 61 -17.64 5.01 -31.30
CA VAL A 61 -17.18 6.41 -31.20
C VAL A 61 -17.23 6.89 -29.75
N ALA A 62 -18.23 6.47 -28.96
CA ALA A 62 -18.35 6.85 -27.55
C ALA A 62 -17.18 6.30 -26.71
N LYS A 63 -16.75 5.06 -26.99
CA LYS A 63 -15.53 4.49 -26.39
C LYS A 63 -14.30 5.36 -26.67
N TYR A 64 -14.09 5.74 -27.94
CA TYR A 64 -12.89 6.52 -28.31
C TYR A 64 -12.94 7.97 -27.83
N ALA A 65 -14.09 8.64 -27.89
CA ALA A 65 -14.23 10.03 -27.48
C ALA A 65 -13.93 10.21 -25.99
N ARG A 66 -14.30 9.24 -25.14
CA ARG A 66 -13.99 9.24 -23.71
C ARG A 66 -12.52 8.99 -23.39
N SER A 67 -11.78 8.39 -24.32
CA SER A 67 -10.39 7.95 -24.14
C SER A 67 -9.36 8.86 -24.78
N ALA A 68 -9.79 9.84 -25.58
CA ALA A 68 -8.91 10.75 -26.33
C ALA A 68 -9.43 12.19 -26.33
N GLU A 69 -8.51 13.14 -26.41
CA GLU A 69 -8.86 14.56 -26.55
C GLU A 69 -9.44 14.84 -27.96
N ILE A 70 -8.94 14.11 -28.95
CA ILE A 70 -9.33 14.23 -30.36
C ILE A 70 -9.49 12.84 -30.98
N VAL A 71 -10.65 12.58 -31.58
CA VAL A 71 -10.93 11.37 -32.35
C VAL A 71 -11.24 11.73 -33.79
N ALA A 72 -10.34 11.36 -34.70
CA ALA A 72 -10.49 11.55 -36.14
C ALA A 72 -11.17 10.33 -36.78
N LEU A 73 -12.34 10.54 -37.37
CA LEU A 73 -13.17 9.48 -37.92
C LEU A 73 -13.24 9.55 -39.44
N GLN A 74 -13.08 8.38 -40.07
CA GLN A 74 -13.29 8.16 -41.49
C GLN A 74 -14.46 7.20 -41.71
N GLU A 75 -15.23 7.41 -42.79
CA GLU A 75 -16.51 6.71 -43.00
C GLU A 75 -17.43 6.79 -41.78
N ALA A 76 -17.59 7.99 -41.22
CA ALA A 76 -18.37 8.22 -39.99
C ALA A 76 -19.89 7.94 -40.15
N GLY A 77 -20.35 7.58 -41.35
CA GLY A 77 -21.76 7.31 -41.61
C GLY A 77 -22.63 8.58 -41.61
N PRO A 78 -23.91 8.49 -41.21
CA PRO A 78 -24.85 9.60 -41.25
C PRO A 78 -24.53 10.70 -40.22
N THR A 79 -25.30 11.78 -40.24
CA THR A 79 -25.16 12.91 -39.32
C THR A 79 -25.12 12.44 -37.85
N PRO A 80 -24.17 12.94 -37.04
CA PRO A 80 -24.02 12.54 -35.64
C PRO A 80 -25.29 12.84 -34.81
N PRO A 81 -25.62 12.01 -33.81
CA PRO A 81 -26.74 12.27 -32.91
C PRO A 81 -26.40 13.41 -31.94
N GLY A 82 -27.18 14.49 -31.91
CA GLY A 82 -26.82 15.65 -31.10
C GLY A 82 -27.62 16.90 -31.38
N GLU A 83 -27.49 17.89 -30.50
CA GLU A 83 -27.95 19.24 -30.75
C GLU A 83 -27.05 19.87 -31.82
N HIS A 84 -27.65 20.41 -32.88
CA HIS A 84 -26.93 21.21 -33.87
C HIS A 84 -26.63 22.58 -33.28
N ILE A 85 -25.36 22.96 -33.23
CA ILE A 85 -24.91 24.23 -32.65
C ILE A 85 -24.80 25.29 -33.74
N ASP A 86 -23.95 25.04 -34.74
CA ASP A 86 -23.79 25.93 -35.88
C ASP A 86 -23.24 25.22 -37.12
N ASP A 87 -23.21 25.95 -38.23
CA ASP A 87 -22.59 25.53 -39.48
C ASP A 87 -21.49 26.52 -39.85
N THR A 88 -20.27 26.03 -39.99
CA THR A 88 -19.15 26.83 -40.52
C THR A 88 -18.99 26.57 -42.01
N ARG A 89 -19.39 27.54 -42.84
CA ARG A 89 -19.24 27.47 -44.31
C ARG A 89 -17.87 27.98 -44.74
N ILE A 90 -16.95 27.06 -44.96
CA ILE A 90 -15.54 27.34 -45.30
C ILE A 90 -15.36 27.59 -46.80
N ASN A 91 -16.08 26.86 -47.66
CA ASN A 91 -16.01 27.05 -49.11
C ASN A 91 -17.40 27.40 -49.69
N PRO A 92 -17.69 28.69 -49.96
CA PRO A 92 -19.00 29.12 -50.47
C PRO A 92 -19.36 28.48 -51.81
N ASN A 93 -18.35 28.13 -52.61
CA ASN A 93 -18.47 27.70 -54.00
C ASN A 93 -18.50 26.16 -54.17
N ALA A 94 -18.38 25.39 -53.09
CA ALA A 94 -18.42 23.92 -53.15
C ALA A 94 -19.87 23.42 -53.37
N PRO A 95 -20.10 22.39 -54.20
CA PRO A 95 -21.43 21.84 -54.45
C PRO A 95 -21.98 21.08 -53.23
N GLY A 96 -23.23 21.37 -52.85
CA GLY A 96 -23.91 20.72 -51.72
C GLY A 96 -23.31 21.10 -50.35
N ASN A 97 -23.20 20.12 -49.45
CA ASN A 97 -22.68 20.32 -48.09
C ASN A 97 -21.16 20.06 -47.96
N SER A 98 -20.47 19.84 -49.08
CA SER A 98 -19.03 19.49 -49.10
C SER A 98 -18.09 20.65 -48.72
N GLY A 99 -18.63 21.86 -48.59
CA GLY A 99 -17.93 23.06 -48.12
C GLY A 99 -18.40 23.57 -46.76
N VAL A 100 -19.19 22.79 -46.03
CA VAL A 100 -19.78 23.15 -44.74
C VAL A 100 -19.36 22.12 -43.69
N VAL A 101 -18.74 22.60 -42.61
CA VAL A 101 -18.54 21.81 -41.39
C VAL A 101 -19.73 22.07 -40.48
N ARG A 102 -20.45 21.02 -40.11
CA ARG A 102 -21.55 21.12 -39.14
C ARG A 102 -21.00 20.83 -37.76
N HIS A 103 -21.27 21.72 -36.81
CA HIS A 103 -20.88 21.55 -35.43
C HIS A 103 -22.10 21.11 -34.61
N HIS A 104 -21.95 19.99 -33.93
CA HIS A 104 -22.97 19.44 -33.05
C HIS A 104 -22.40 19.28 -31.65
N ARG A 105 -23.23 19.50 -30.63
CA ARG A 105 -23.00 18.99 -29.28
C ARG A 105 -23.60 17.61 -29.18
N TRP A 106 -22.82 16.66 -28.69
CA TRP A 106 -23.18 15.25 -28.81
C TRP A 106 -24.30 14.83 -27.85
N ALA A 107 -25.30 14.08 -28.34
CA ALA A 107 -26.46 13.67 -27.53
C ALA A 107 -26.13 12.61 -26.47
N VAL A 108 -25.07 11.83 -26.69
CA VAL A 108 -24.66 10.74 -25.77
C VAL A 108 -23.96 11.32 -24.53
N ASP A 109 -23.23 12.41 -24.71
CA ASP A 109 -22.52 13.10 -23.64
C ASP A 109 -22.20 14.52 -24.13
N GLU A 110 -22.93 15.49 -23.55
CA GLU A 110 -22.92 16.90 -23.94
C GLU A 110 -21.56 17.59 -23.78
N ARG A 111 -20.58 16.92 -23.14
CA ARG A 111 -19.20 17.41 -23.02
C ARG A 111 -18.44 17.33 -24.35
N PHE A 112 -18.89 16.51 -25.30
CA PHE A 112 -18.18 16.34 -26.56
C PHE A 112 -18.75 17.22 -27.66
N GLU A 113 -17.83 17.82 -28.41
CA GLU A 113 -18.11 18.61 -29.61
C GLU A 113 -17.80 17.75 -30.84
N VAL A 114 -18.73 17.70 -31.79
CA VAL A 114 -18.62 16.90 -33.01
C VAL A 114 -18.61 17.81 -34.23
N TYR A 115 -17.49 17.82 -34.94
CA TYR A 115 -17.33 18.50 -36.22
C TYR A 115 -17.52 17.49 -37.33
N TYR A 116 -18.53 17.71 -38.17
CA TYR A 116 -18.94 16.76 -39.21
C TYR A 116 -18.84 17.39 -40.60
N LEU A 117 -18.14 16.71 -41.51
CA LEU A 117 -18.00 17.11 -42.90
C LEU A 117 -18.61 16.06 -43.82
N GLN A 118 -19.66 16.45 -44.55
CA GLN A 118 -20.29 15.59 -45.53
C GLN A 118 -19.46 15.56 -46.82
N THR A 119 -18.68 14.49 -47.02
CA THR A 119 -17.82 14.30 -48.20
C THR A 119 -18.45 13.42 -49.28
N ASP A 120 -19.59 12.77 -49.02
CA ASP A 120 -20.35 12.00 -50.02
C ASP A 120 -21.49 12.85 -50.64
N PRO A 121 -21.40 13.22 -51.94
CA PRO A 121 -22.44 13.98 -52.63
C PRO A 121 -23.62 13.13 -53.08
N ASN A 122 -23.46 11.80 -53.17
CA ASN A 122 -24.52 10.89 -53.54
C ASN A 122 -25.25 10.48 -52.27
N GLY A 123 -26.34 11.17 -51.95
CA GLY A 123 -27.26 10.78 -50.87
C GLY A 123 -27.95 9.43 -51.13
N GLY A 124 -27.18 8.35 -51.24
CA GLY A 124 -27.66 6.99 -51.41
C GLY A 124 -28.40 6.57 -50.16
N SER A 125 -29.73 6.47 -50.25
CA SER A 125 -30.69 5.74 -49.39
C SER A 125 -30.63 5.86 -47.86
N TYR A 126 -29.68 6.58 -47.26
CA TYR A 126 -29.37 6.48 -45.82
C TYR A 126 -29.13 7.83 -45.14
N ARG A 127 -29.96 8.85 -45.42
CA ARG A 127 -30.00 10.13 -44.67
C ARG A 127 -28.63 10.67 -44.19
N GLY A 128 -27.62 10.74 -45.07
CA GLY A 128 -26.32 11.34 -44.72
C GLY A 128 -25.08 10.79 -45.43
N GLY A 129 -25.10 9.57 -45.96
CA GLY A 129 -23.99 8.96 -46.71
C GLY A 129 -23.05 8.09 -45.86
N ARG A 130 -22.29 7.19 -46.51
CA ARG A 130 -21.36 6.25 -45.83
C ARG A 130 -20.00 6.89 -45.53
N ASN A 131 -19.51 7.70 -46.47
CA ASN A 131 -18.11 8.05 -46.60
C ASN A 131 -17.74 9.42 -46.00
N ASN A 132 -18.40 9.83 -44.91
CA ASN A 132 -18.22 11.15 -44.31
C ASN A 132 -17.04 11.19 -43.34
N LEU A 133 -16.57 12.40 -43.04
CA LEU A 133 -15.52 12.64 -42.06
C LEU A 133 -16.10 13.31 -40.82
N ALA A 134 -15.54 12.97 -39.67
CA ALA A 134 -15.84 13.69 -38.44
C ALA A 134 -14.61 13.80 -37.54
N ILE A 135 -14.62 14.80 -36.66
CA ILE A 135 -13.70 14.92 -35.54
C ILE A 135 -14.53 15.14 -34.28
N VAL A 136 -14.29 14.32 -33.26
CA VAL A 136 -14.90 14.46 -31.93
C VAL A 136 -13.86 15.01 -30.97
N THR A 137 -14.21 16.02 -30.18
CA THR A 137 -13.30 16.70 -29.24
C THR A 137 -13.95 16.91 -27.87
N GLN A 138 -13.17 16.98 -26.79
CA GLN A 138 -13.68 17.20 -25.42
C GLN A 138 -14.04 18.66 -25.12
N ARG A 139 -13.67 19.57 -26.02
CA ARG A 139 -13.92 21.00 -25.91
C ARG A 139 -14.02 21.62 -27.31
N PRO A 140 -14.64 22.82 -27.43
CA PRO A 140 -14.72 23.52 -28.69
C PRO A 140 -13.34 23.83 -29.27
N ALA A 141 -13.18 23.60 -30.57
CA ALA A 141 -11.99 24.00 -31.33
C ALA A 141 -11.92 25.53 -31.47
N ASP A 142 -10.69 26.08 -31.47
CA ASP A 142 -10.48 27.50 -31.72
C ASP A 142 -10.81 27.90 -33.16
N GLU A 143 -10.63 26.95 -34.08
CA GLU A 143 -10.85 27.14 -35.51
C GLU A 143 -11.14 25.80 -36.18
N VAL A 144 -11.96 25.83 -37.22
CA VAL A 144 -12.26 24.67 -38.07
C VAL A 144 -11.93 24.99 -39.51
N ALA A 145 -11.43 24.01 -40.26
CA ALA A 145 -11.01 24.19 -41.65
C ALA A 145 -11.37 23.00 -42.53
N ILE A 146 -11.47 23.28 -43.83
CA ILE A 146 -11.53 22.27 -44.88
C ILE A 146 -10.34 22.51 -45.80
N VAL A 147 -9.44 21.53 -45.89
CA VAL A 147 -8.38 21.56 -46.90
C VAL A 147 -8.88 20.82 -48.13
N THR A 148 -8.87 21.49 -49.28
CA THR A 148 -9.41 20.91 -50.52
C THR A 148 -8.41 19.91 -51.09
N ASN A 149 -8.88 18.73 -51.48
CA ASN A 149 -8.02 17.75 -52.11
C ASN A 149 -7.63 18.22 -53.52
N PRO A 150 -6.33 18.28 -53.85
CA PRO A 150 -5.88 18.70 -55.18
C PRO A 150 -6.24 17.66 -56.25
N ASN A 151 -6.56 16.42 -55.84
CA ASN A 151 -7.14 15.41 -56.72
C ASN A 151 -8.67 15.54 -56.73
N PRO A 152 -9.30 15.78 -57.90
CA PRO A 152 -10.76 15.96 -57.99
C PRO A 152 -11.57 14.71 -57.64
N ASP A 153 -10.96 13.52 -57.69
CA ASP A 153 -11.60 12.27 -57.26
C ASP A 153 -11.48 12.08 -55.74
N GLY A 154 -10.53 12.77 -55.09
CA GLY A 154 -10.18 12.62 -53.68
C GLY A 154 -11.08 13.42 -52.75
N ARG A 155 -11.10 13.04 -51.46
CA ARG A 155 -11.92 13.70 -50.43
C ARG A 155 -11.13 14.82 -49.76
N ASN A 156 -11.80 15.93 -49.45
CA ASN A 156 -11.26 17.00 -48.63
C ASN A 156 -10.90 16.48 -47.23
N ALA A 157 -9.94 17.13 -46.55
CA ALA A 157 -9.67 16.87 -45.14
C ALA A 157 -10.46 17.84 -44.26
N LEU A 158 -10.94 17.33 -43.13
CA LEU A 158 -11.55 18.11 -42.06
C LEU A 158 -10.48 18.44 -41.01
N GLY A 159 -10.32 19.71 -40.65
CA GLY A 159 -9.34 20.16 -39.67
C GLY A 159 -9.97 20.89 -38.48
N VAL A 160 -9.40 20.69 -37.29
CA VAL A 160 -9.67 21.48 -36.08
C VAL A 160 -8.34 22.02 -35.53
N ARG A 161 -8.36 23.23 -34.97
CA ARG A 161 -7.20 23.85 -34.33
C ARG A 161 -7.40 24.01 -32.83
N PHE A 162 -6.37 23.67 -32.09
CA PHE A 162 -6.21 24.00 -30.68
C PHE A 162 -4.85 24.66 -30.48
N ASP A 163 -4.87 25.90 -30.00
CA ASP A 163 -3.70 26.78 -29.93
C ASP A 163 -2.93 26.80 -31.27
N ASP A 164 -1.64 26.47 -31.27
CA ASP A 164 -0.80 26.47 -32.47
C ASP A 164 -0.83 25.13 -33.24
N ASN A 165 -1.64 24.16 -32.82
CA ASN A 165 -1.63 22.80 -33.35
C ASN A 165 -2.89 22.50 -34.17
N TRP A 166 -2.71 22.09 -35.43
CA TRP A 166 -3.79 21.61 -36.29
C TRP A 166 -3.89 20.09 -36.30
N TYR A 167 -5.12 19.58 -36.23
CA TYR A 167 -5.42 18.15 -36.35
C TYR A 167 -6.40 17.93 -37.50
N PHE A 168 -6.05 17.03 -38.42
CA PHE A 168 -6.85 16.73 -39.59
C PHE A 168 -7.30 15.27 -39.62
N SER A 169 -8.58 15.04 -39.93
CA SER A 169 -9.10 13.74 -40.35
C SER A 169 -9.03 13.64 -41.87
N TYR A 170 -8.44 12.56 -42.38
CA TYR A 170 -8.26 12.32 -43.81
C TYR A 170 -8.59 10.88 -44.20
N HIS A 171 -9.26 10.69 -45.33
CA HIS A 171 -9.51 9.37 -45.90
C HIS A 171 -9.09 9.37 -47.38
N ALA A 172 -7.93 8.77 -47.64
CA ALA A 172 -7.35 8.70 -48.99
C ALA A 172 -8.16 7.81 -49.93
N LEU A 173 -7.98 7.99 -51.25
CA LEU A 173 -8.66 7.19 -52.27
C LEU A 173 -8.34 5.70 -52.18
N SER A 174 -9.38 4.87 -52.11
CA SER A 174 -9.23 3.43 -52.31
C SER A 174 -9.02 3.08 -53.80
N SER A 175 -8.44 1.91 -54.08
CA SER A 175 -8.25 1.43 -55.46
C SER A 175 -8.52 -0.06 -55.57
N ARG A 176 -9.31 -0.45 -56.58
CA ARG A 176 -9.54 -1.87 -56.95
C ARG A 176 -8.53 -2.42 -57.97
N ARG A 177 -7.71 -1.56 -58.60
CA ARG A 177 -6.80 -1.92 -59.71
C ARG A 177 -5.46 -1.16 -59.64
N GLY A 178 -4.81 -1.18 -58.49
CA GLY A 178 -3.50 -0.54 -58.22
C GLY A 178 -3.31 -0.21 -56.73
N PRO A 179 -2.16 0.33 -56.30
CA PRO A 179 -1.97 0.71 -54.90
C PRO A 179 -2.94 1.85 -54.54
N GLY A 180 -3.69 1.69 -53.44
CA GLY A 180 -4.55 2.73 -52.87
C GLY A 180 -3.76 3.96 -52.41
N GLY A 181 -4.47 5.01 -52.02
CA GLY A 181 -3.90 6.24 -51.46
C GLY A 181 -3.07 7.08 -52.44
N ARG A 182 -3.46 7.11 -53.73
CA ARG A 182 -2.71 7.85 -54.77
C ARG A 182 -2.71 9.38 -54.56
N ASP A 183 -3.67 9.89 -53.80
CA ASP A 183 -3.86 11.30 -53.47
C ASP A 183 -3.17 11.72 -52.16
N ALA A 184 -2.79 10.76 -51.30
CA ALA A 184 -2.15 11.05 -50.02
C ALA A 184 -0.91 11.98 -50.08
N PRO A 185 0.05 11.79 -51.01
CA PRO A 185 1.22 12.66 -51.06
C PRO A 185 0.88 14.12 -51.38
N ALA A 186 -0.03 14.34 -52.33
CA ALA A 186 -0.46 15.67 -52.72
C ALA A 186 -1.30 16.32 -51.62
N MET A 187 -2.15 15.53 -50.95
CA MET A 187 -2.96 16.02 -49.84
C MET A 187 -2.11 16.50 -48.65
N LEU A 188 -1.08 15.75 -48.26
CA LEU A 188 -0.16 16.15 -47.19
C LEU A 188 0.61 17.44 -47.53
N GLN A 189 0.93 17.66 -48.82
CA GLN A 189 1.56 18.91 -49.26
C GLN A 189 0.60 20.09 -49.16
N GLU A 190 -0.66 19.92 -49.55
CA GLU A 190 -1.69 20.96 -49.41
C GLU A 190 -1.97 21.30 -47.94
N ILE A 191 -2.05 20.31 -47.06
CA ILE A 191 -2.22 20.53 -45.61
C ILE A 191 -1.00 21.28 -45.05
N ALA A 192 0.22 20.87 -45.39
CA ALA A 192 1.41 21.57 -44.96
C ALA A 192 1.45 23.02 -45.47
N GLY A 193 1.08 23.25 -46.74
CA GLY A 193 0.97 24.59 -47.32
C GLY A 193 -0.09 25.45 -46.64
N PHE A 194 -1.27 24.88 -46.37
CA PHE A 194 -2.36 25.54 -45.64
C PHE A 194 -1.89 26.02 -44.26
N VAL A 195 -1.29 25.15 -43.45
CA VAL A 195 -0.86 25.48 -42.10
C VAL A 195 0.31 26.48 -42.09
N ASN A 196 1.27 26.32 -42.99
CA ASN A 196 2.39 27.27 -43.14
C ASN A 196 1.93 28.69 -43.49
N ASN A 197 0.83 28.82 -44.23
CA ASN A 197 0.25 30.12 -44.58
C ASN A 197 -0.50 30.80 -43.43
N GLN A 198 -0.71 30.12 -42.31
CA GLN A 198 -1.43 30.63 -41.16
C GLN A 198 -0.53 31.07 -39.98
N GLY A 199 0.78 30.90 -40.08
CA GLY A 199 1.75 31.37 -39.09
C GLY A 199 3.00 30.49 -39.00
N GLN A 200 4.17 31.08 -38.72
CA GLN A 200 5.47 30.37 -38.80
C GLN A 200 5.73 29.34 -37.67
N ASN A 201 4.91 29.31 -36.62
CA ASN A 201 5.08 28.41 -35.48
C ASN A 201 3.98 27.33 -35.38
N ARG A 202 3.09 27.23 -36.37
CA ARG A 202 2.00 26.25 -36.33
C ARG A 202 2.47 24.87 -36.72
N THR A 203 1.97 23.86 -36.02
CA THR A 203 2.20 22.44 -36.34
C THR A 203 0.94 21.82 -36.94
N TRP A 204 1.09 20.68 -37.59
CA TRP A 204 -0.03 19.91 -38.11
C TRP A 204 0.16 18.43 -37.92
N THR A 205 -0.94 17.73 -37.67
CA THR A 205 -1.01 16.27 -37.63
C THR A 205 -2.20 15.79 -38.44
N VAL A 206 -1.95 14.88 -39.38
CA VAL A 206 -2.96 14.23 -40.21
C VAL A 206 -3.14 12.81 -39.72
N LEU A 207 -4.35 12.51 -39.27
CA LEU A 207 -4.83 11.24 -38.76
C LEU A 207 -5.76 10.61 -39.80
N GLY A 208 -5.56 9.35 -40.14
CA GLY A 208 -6.54 8.70 -41.00
C GLY A 208 -6.17 7.39 -41.66
N ASP A 209 -7.10 6.89 -42.46
CA ASP A 209 -6.90 5.81 -43.42
C ASP A 209 -6.27 6.36 -44.71
N PHE A 210 -4.98 6.09 -44.89
CA PHE A 210 -4.20 6.47 -46.05
C PHE A 210 -4.35 5.50 -47.22
N ASN A 211 -5.08 4.38 -47.05
CA ASN A 211 -5.29 3.33 -48.04
C ASN A 211 -3.98 2.74 -48.63
N ARG A 212 -2.85 2.96 -47.96
CA ARG A 212 -1.51 2.71 -48.47
C ARG A 212 -0.51 2.47 -47.33
N GLU A 213 0.47 1.60 -47.56
CA GLU A 213 1.51 1.32 -46.56
C GLU A 213 2.32 2.57 -46.21
N PRO A 214 2.75 2.75 -44.95
CA PRO A 214 3.38 4.00 -44.49
C PRO A 214 4.68 4.39 -45.24
N ASP A 215 5.46 3.40 -45.70
CA ASP A 215 6.76 3.63 -46.35
C ASP A 215 6.66 3.76 -47.89
N SER A 216 5.45 3.71 -48.45
CA SER A 216 5.26 3.52 -49.90
C SER A 216 5.11 4.82 -50.70
N PHE A 217 5.34 5.98 -50.08
CA PHE A 217 5.31 7.30 -50.73
C PHE A 217 6.16 8.34 -49.98
N PHE A 218 6.51 9.43 -50.68
CA PHE A 218 7.26 10.54 -50.11
C PHE A 218 6.34 11.50 -49.34
N ARG A 219 6.73 11.85 -48.12
CA ARG A 219 6.05 12.80 -47.23
C ARG A 219 6.70 14.19 -47.35
N PRO A 220 6.01 15.28 -46.97
CA PRO A 220 6.61 16.62 -46.90
C PRO A 220 7.92 16.63 -46.09
N ALA A 221 8.88 17.48 -46.48
CA ALA A 221 10.13 17.62 -45.72
C ALA A 221 9.82 18.11 -44.28
N ARG A 222 10.59 17.63 -43.29
CA ARG A 222 10.36 17.89 -41.85
C ARG A 222 8.98 17.39 -41.38
N SER A 223 8.64 16.16 -41.76
CA SER A 223 7.49 15.45 -41.21
C SER A 223 7.88 14.07 -40.66
N TRP A 224 7.17 13.63 -39.64
CA TRP A 224 7.36 12.39 -38.90
C TRP A 224 6.16 11.48 -39.07
N LEU A 225 6.44 10.17 -39.11
CA LEU A 225 5.45 9.13 -39.35
C LEU A 225 5.26 8.37 -38.04
N TYR A 226 3.99 8.25 -37.65
CA TYR A 226 3.57 7.61 -36.42
C TYR A 226 2.72 6.41 -36.81
N ARG A 227 3.31 5.22 -36.68
CA ARG A 227 2.73 3.95 -37.14
C ARG A 227 2.89 2.90 -36.05
N THR A 228 2.03 1.89 -36.10
CA THR A 228 2.00 0.79 -35.13
C THR A 228 3.01 -0.30 -35.45
N GLY A 229 3.40 -0.44 -36.72
CA GLY A 229 4.18 -1.57 -37.23
C GLY A 229 3.36 -2.86 -37.37
N LEU A 230 2.04 -2.80 -37.13
CA LEU A 230 1.10 -3.91 -37.19
C LEU A 230 0.04 -3.66 -38.28
N PRO A 231 -0.59 -4.72 -38.84
CA PRO A 231 -1.74 -4.56 -39.71
C PRO A 231 -2.89 -3.82 -39.02
N THR A 232 -3.37 -2.74 -39.60
CA THR A 232 -4.55 -2.00 -39.11
C THR A 232 -5.79 -2.31 -39.94
N HIS A 233 -5.65 -3.01 -41.06
CA HIS A 233 -6.75 -3.55 -41.84
C HIS A 233 -6.75 -5.08 -41.79
N GLN A 234 -7.93 -5.70 -41.76
CA GLN A 234 -8.10 -7.16 -41.66
C GLN A 234 -7.45 -7.94 -42.81
N SER A 235 -7.16 -7.31 -43.95
CA SER A 235 -6.39 -7.93 -45.04
C SER A 235 -4.87 -8.05 -44.76
N GLY A 236 -4.40 -7.69 -43.57
CA GLY A 236 -2.98 -7.77 -43.21
C GLY A 236 -2.14 -6.54 -43.57
N ARG A 237 -2.76 -5.40 -43.90
CA ARG A 237 -2.06 -4.16 -44.30
C ARG A 237 -2.13 -3.08 -43.22
N GLU A 238 -1.12 -2.23 -43.13
CA GLU A 238 -1.11 -1.06 -42.23
C GLU A 238 -1.57 0.18 -43.02
N LEU A 239 -2.85 0.54 -42.87
CA LEU A 239 -3.50 1.61 -43.64
C LEU A 239 -3.81 2.85 -42.80
N ASP A 240 -3.93 2.67 -41.49
CA ASP A 240 -4.33 3.68 -40.52
C ASP A 240 -3.09 4.11 -39.74
N TYR A 241 -2.75 5.39 -39.79
CA TYR A 241 -1.58 5.95 -39.10
C TYR A 241 -1.69 7.47 -39.07
N ALA A 242 -0.67 8.15 -38.54
CA ALA A 242 -0.59 9.60 -38.62
C ALA A 242 0.74 10.12 -39.16
N VAL A 243 0.68 11.30 -39.75
CA VAL A 243 1.83 12.06 -40.22
C VAL A 243 1.77 13.44 -39.56
N SER A 244 2.86 13.87 -38.94
CA SER A 244 2.93 15.17 -38.26
C SER A 244 4.12 16.00 -38.72
N SER A 245 4.01 17.33 -38.66
CA SER A 245 5.14 18.25 -38.75
C SER A 245 5.88 18.44 -37.44
N GLU A 246 5.45 17.78 -36.36
CA GLU A 246 6.13 17.76 -35.09
C GLU A 246 6.95 16.46 -34.96
N ASN A 247 8.20 16.58 -34.52
CA ASN A 247 9.01 15.43 -34.12
C ASN A 247 8.70 15.11 -32.67
N ILE A 248 8.19 13.92 -32.41
CA ILE A 248 7.90 13.46 -31.07
C ILE A 248 8.70 12.17 -30.87
N PRO A 249 9.93 12.27 -30.35
CA PRO A 249 10.75 11.11 -30.03
C PRO A 249 10.03 10.20 -29.04
N ASP A 250 10.15 8.89 -29.25
CA ASP A 250 9.68 7.86 -28.30
C ASP A 250 8.16 7.90 -28.00
N HIS A 251 7.35 8.47 -28.90
CA HIS A 251 5.90 8.52 -28.73
C HIS A 251 5.24 7.15 -28.96
N PRO A 252 4.51 6.57 -27.99
CA PRO A 252 3.77 5.34 -28.21
C PRO A 252 2.69 5.52 -29.28
N VAL A 253 2.76 4.66 -30.31
CA VAL A 253 1.71 4.50 -31.32
C VAL A 253 1.19 3.08 -31.20
N ARG A 254 -0.11 2.93 -30.93
CA ARG A 254 -0.71 1.62 -30.62
C ARG A 254 -1.90 1.35 -31.53
N ARG A 255 -1.97 0.13 -32.04
CA ARG A 255 -3.19 -0.41 -32.64
C ARG A 255 -4.13 -0.78 -31.51
N LEU A 256 -5.31 -0.17 -31.45
CA LEU A 256 -6.29 -0.47 -30.42
C LEU A 256 -6.95 -1.83 -30.70
N PRO A 257 -7.22 -2.64 -29.66
CA PRO A 257 -8.01 -3.86 -29.81
C PRO A 257 -9.50 -3.52 -30.04
N GLY A 258 -10.23 -4.45 -30.62
CA GLY A 258 -11.57 -4.21 -31.17
C GLY A 258 -11.50 -3.58 -32.56
N SER A 259 -12.17 -4.21 -33.53
CA SER A 259 -12.18 -3.77 -34.92
C SER A 259 -13.51 -3.07 -35.25
N SER A 260 -13.46 -1.95 -35.98
CA SER A 260 -14.48 -1.71 -37.01
C SER A 260 -14.45 -2.93 -37.95
N PRO A 261 -15.54 -3.35 -38.62
CA PRO A 261 -15.62 -4.69 -39.22
C PRO A 261 -14.54 -5.03 -40.27
N ASP A 262 -13.71 -4.07 -40.69
CA ASP A 262 -12.47 -4.27 -41.46
C ASP A 262 -11.21 -3.49 -41.00
N HIS A 263 -11.30 -2.50 -40.10
CA HIS A 263 -10.17 -1.69 -39.61
C HIS A 263 -10.03 -1.66 -38.07
N TYR A 264 -8.80 -1.60 -37.57
CA TYR A 264 -8.46 -1.34 -36.17
C TYR A 264 -8.19 0.15 -35.97
N ALA A 265 -8.65 0.72 -34.84
CA ALA A 265 -8.27 2.08 -34.47
C ALA A 265 -6.76 2.19 -34.18
N VAL A 266 -6.21 3.38 -34.39
CA VAL A 266 -4.83 3.70 -34.03
C VAL A 266 -4.80 4.90 -33.10
N ALA A 267 -4.12 4.74 -31.97
CA ALA A 267 -3.90 5.78 -30.97
C ALA A 267 -2.45 6.28 -31.00
N LEU A 268 -2.28 7.60 -30.85
CA LEU A 268 -1.00 8.29 -30.71
C LEU A 268 -1.07 9.11 -29.42
N GLY A 269 -0.12 8.96 -28.50
CA GLY A 269 -0.24 9.63 -27.20
C GLY A 269 0.22 8.80 -26.01
N THR A 270 0.82 9.44 -25.00
CA THR A 270 0.80 8.93 -23.62
C THR A 270 -0.61 9.17 -23.06
N MET A 271 -1.29 8.09 -22.71
CA MET A 271 -2.62 8.15 -22.08
C MET A 271 -2.52 8.84 -20.71
N ARG A 272 -3.61 9.43 -20.19
CA ARG A 272 -3.65 10.02 -18.85
C ARG A 272 -3.23 8.96 -17.81
N ALA A 273 -2.01 9.12 -17.26
CA ALA A 273 -1.27 8.19 -16.39
C ALA A 273 -0.99 6.82 -17.05
N GLY A 274 0.23 6.28 -17.16
CA GLY A 274 1.41 6.50 -16.33
C GLY A 274 1.58 5.45 -15.24
N ALA A 275 1.13 4.20 -15.44
CA ALA A 275 1.48 3.04 -14.63
C ALA A 275 1.73 1.83 -15.56
N GLU A 276 2.58 0.89 -15.13
CA GLU A 276 2.47 -0.48 -15.65
C GLU A 276 1.02 -0.97 -15.47
N PRO A 277 0.50 -1.82 -16.36
CA PRO A 277 -0.90 -2.23 -16.25
C PRO A 277 -1.17 -2.78 -14.85
N PRO A 278 -2.23 -2.31 -14.17
CA PRO A 278 -2.46 -2.60 -12.77
C PRO A 278 -2.72 -4.09 -12.56
N GLU A 279 -2.30 -4.62 -11.42
CA GLU A 279 -2.78 -5.91 -10.94
C GLU A 279 -4.33 -5.90 -10.94
N LEU A 280 -4.94 -6.86 -11.62
CA LEU A 280 -6.40 -6.96 -11.71
C LEU A 280 -6.90 -7.89 -10.61
N ARG A 281 -7.42 -7.32 -9.53
CA ARG A 281 -8.23 -8.04 -8.52
C ARG A 281 -9.70 -7.95 -8.90
N ILE A 282 -10.14 -8.95 -9.64
CA ILE A 282 -11.46 -9.00 -10.26
C ILE A 282 -12.40 -9.79 -9.37
N LEU A 283 -13.53 -9.20 -8.97
CA LEU A 283 -14.65 -9.90 -8.35
C LEU A 283 -15.73 -10.20 -9.39
N PRO A 284 -15.87 -11.44 -9.88
CA PRO A 284 -17.02 -11.88 -10.67
C PRO A 284 -18.22 -12.01 -9.73
N PHE A 285 -19.17 -11.07 -9.80
CA PHE A 285 -20.27 -10.94 -8.85
C PHE A 285 -21.61 -11.19 -9.55
N GLY A 286 -22.40 -12.18 -9.10
CA GLY A 286 -23.64 -12.49 -9.79
C GLY A 286 -24.36 -13.77 -9.36
N ASP A 287 -25.14 -14.33 -10.28
CA ASP A 287 -25.97 -15.52 -10.06
C ASP A 287 -25.32 -16.81 -10.62
N SER A 288 -26.13 -17.83 -10.95
CA SER A 288 -25.69 -19.10 -11.53
C SER A 288 -24.91 -18.96 -12.83
N ILE A 289 -25.10 -17.88 -13.58
CA ILE A 289 -24.36 -17.62 -14.83
C ILE A 289 -22.92 -17.20 -14.50
N THR A 290 -22.73 -16.40 -13.44
CA THR A 290 -21.39 -16.08 -12.91
C THR A 290 -20.71 -17.28 -12.27
N PHE A 291 -21.48 -18.11 -11.55
CA PHE A 291 -20.98 -19.36 -10.96
C PHE A 291 -20.43 -20.31 -12.04
N GLY A 292 -21.19 -20.47 -13.13
CA GLY A 292 -20.81 -21.28 -14.30
C GLY A 292 -21.77 -22.43 -14.63
N ALA A 293 -23.05 -22.32 -14.28
CA ALA A 293 -24.06 -23.28 -14.68
C ALA A 293 -24.13 -23.40 -16.22
N GLY A 294 -24.23 -24.62 -16.75
CA GLY A 294 -24.25 -24.86 -18.21
C GLY A 294 -22.86 -24.85 -18.88
N SER A 295 -21.81 -24.50 -18.14
CA SER A 295 -20.42 -24.51 -18.61
C SER A 295 -19.71 -25.82 -18.28
N THR A 296 -18.89 -26.32 -19.20
CA THR A 296 -17.86 -27.34 -18.89
C THR A 296 -16.52 -26.72 -18.50
N THR A 297 -16.44 -25.39 -18.58
CA THR A 297 -15.30 -24.55 -18.19
C THR A 297 -15.68 -23.65 -16.99
N ALA A 298 -14.82 -22.71 -16.58
CA ALA A 298 -15.09 -21.75 -15.50
C ALA A 298 -15.96 -20.55 -15.96
N ALA A 299 -17.17 -20.80 -16.47
CA ALA A 299 -18.08 -19.76 -16.97
C ALA A 299 -17.42 -18.83 -18.02
N TYR A 300 -17.84 -17.56 -18.08
CA TYR A 300 -17.17 -16.51 -18.87
C TYR A 300 -15.75 -16.20 -18.38
N ARG A 301 -15.42 -16.56 -17.13
CA ARG A 301 -14.12 -16.28 -16.49
C ARG A 301 -12.98 -17.04 -17.15
N GLY A 302 -13.25 -18.24 -17.67
CA GLY A 302 -12.26 -19.05 -18.38
C GLY A 302 -11.76 -18.39 -19.68
N PRO A 303 -12.66 -18.09 -20.64
CA PRO A 303 -12.30 -17.36 -21.86
C PRO A 303 -11.70 -15.97 -21.56
N LEU A 304 -12.24 -15.23 -20.59
CA LEU A 304 -11.70 -13.94 -20.17
C LEU A 304 -10.26 -14.05 -19.64
N TRP A 305 -9.97 -15.09 -18.85
CA TRP A 305 -8.64 -15.37 -18.32
C TRP A 305 -7.61 -15.62 -19.43
N ASP A 306 -8.00 -16.32 -20.49
CA ASP A 306 -7.13 -16.55 -21.65
C ASP A 306 -6.88 -15.27 -22.47
N GLU A 307 -7.84 -14.34 -22.51
CA GLU A 307 -7.70 -13.04 -23.19
C GLU A 307 -6.85 -12.05 -22.37
N LEU A 308 -7.09 -11.92 -21.06
CA LEU A 308 -6.33 -11.00 -20.18
C LEU A 308 -4.85 -11.38 -20.06
N ARG A 309 -4.50 -12.65 -20.21
CA ARG A 309 -3.08 -13.10 -20.26
C ARG A 309 -2.27 -12.53 -21.42
N GLN A 310 -2.93 -11.94 -22.42
CA GLN A 310 -2.27 -11.25 -23.51
C GLN A 310 -1.87 -9.81 -23.13
N TRP A 311 -2.33 -9.28 -22.00
CA TRP A 311 -1.87 -8.01 -21.47
C TRP A 311 -0.46 -8.18 -20.90
N GLU A 312 0.53 -7.53 -21.52
CA GLU A 312 1.92 -7.55 -21.03
C GLU A 312 1.97 -7.01 -19.58
N ASN A 313 2.75 -7.66 -18.71
CA ASN A 313 2.95 -7.26 -17.30
C ASN A 313 1.67 -7.17 -16.42
N THR A 314 0.56 -7.80 -16.80
CA THR A 314 -0.67 -7.86 -15.97
C THR A 314 -0.77 -9.17 -15.18
N THR A 315 -1.11 -9.10 -13.90
CA THR A 315 -1.52 -10.26 -13.08
C THR A 315 -3.03 -10.22 -12.85
N VAL A 316 -3.71 -11.36 -13.02
CA VAL A 316 -5.14 -11.50 -12.79
C VAL A 316 -5.36 -12.37 -11.54
N ASP A 317 -6.13 -11.83 -10.59
CA ASP A 317 -6.56 -12.45 -9.34
C ASP A 317 -8.10 -12.38 -9.31
N TYR A 318 -8.76 -13.49 -9.59
CA TYR A 318 -10.19 -13.63 -9.33
C TYR A 318 -10.41 -13.84 -7.83
N VAL A 319 -11.36 -13.10 -7.27
CA VAL A 319 -11.72 -13.19 -5.86
C VAL A 319 -13.20 -13.49 -5.69
N GLY A 320 -13.57 -14.02 -4.51
CA GLY A 320 -14.94 -14.35 -4.13
C GLY A 320 -15.03 -15.64 -3.31
N SER A 321 -16.19 -15.87 -2.69
CA SER A 321 -16.44 -16.96 -1.74
C SER A 321 -16.66 -18.33 -2.37
N GLN A 322 -16.90 -18.38 -3.67
CA GLN A 322 -17.19 -19.60 -4.43
C GLN A 322 -16.03 -19.96 -5.35
N SER A 323 -15.85 -21.26 -5.61
CA SER A 323 -14.85 -21.75 -6.56
C SER A 323 -15.45 -22.83 -7.46
N TYR A 324 -15.43 -22.60 -8.78
CA TYR A 324 -15.98 -23.55 -9.76
C TYR A 324 -15.31 -23.41 -11.14
N GLY A 325 -15.02 -24.55 -11.78
CA GLY A 325 -14.46 -24.65 -13.13
C GLY A 325 -12.95 -24.91 -13.18
N ASN A 326 -12.45 -25.20 -14.38
CA ASN A 326 -11.10 -25.74 -14.63
C ASN A 326 -10.11 -24.67 -15.15
N ILE A 327 -9.90 -23.60 -14.39
CA ILE A 327 -8.83 -22.63 -14.62
C ILE A 327 -7.94 -22.51 -13.37
N PRO A 328 -6.69 -22.01 -13.49
CA PRO A 328 -5.75 -21.95 -12.36
C PRO A 328 -6.26 -21.17 -11.15
N ASP A 329 -7.01 -20.10 -11.40
CA ASP A 329 -7.72 -19.31 -10.39
C ASP A 329 -9.21 -19.28 -10.75
N ASN A 330 -10.01 -20.03 -10.01
CA ASN A 330 -11.41 -20.27 -10.32
C ASN A 330 -12.37 -19.68 -9.27
N HIS A 331 -11.91 -18.70 -8.50
CA HIS A 331 -12.76 -17.99 -7.53
C HIS A 331 -13.79 -17.10 -8.22
N ASN A 332 -14.93 -16.91 -7.54
CA ASN A 332 -16.03 -16.05 -7.95
C ASN A 332 -16.98 -15.80 -6.78
N GLU A 333 -17.88 -14.86 -6.97
CA GLU A 333 -18.99 -14.57 -6.07
C GLU A 333 -20.32 -14.74 -6.84
N GLY A 334 -20.41 -15.87 -7.56
CA GLY A 334 -21.60 -16.30 -8.29
C GLY A 334 -22.46 -17.23 -7.45
N HIS A 335 -23.74 -16.89 -7.26
CA HIS A 335 -24.64 -17.65 -6.37
C HIS A 335 -25.87 -18.19 -7.10
N PRO A 336 -25.99 -19.51 -7.28
CA PRO A 336 -27.16 -20.09 -7.94
C PRO A 336 -28.49 -19.72 -7.24
N ASN A 337 -29.49 -19.36 -8.05
CA ASN A 337 -30.84 -18.93 -7.65
C ASN A 337 -30.95 -17.54 -6.99
N TRP A 338 -29.83 -16.84 -6.76
CA TRP A 338 -29.85 -15.54 -6.10
C TRP A 338 -30.38 -14.44 -7.01
N LYS A 339 -31.03 -13.47 -6.38
CA LYS A 339 -31.62 -12.27 -6.98
C LYS A 339 -30.80 -11.05 -6.59
N ILE A 340 -31.12 -9.89 -7.18
CA ILE A 340 -30.42 -8.63 -6.91
C ILE A 340 -30.35 -8.32 -5.40
N ASN A 341 -31.45 -8.54 -4.67
CA ASN A 341 -31.52 -8.24 -3.22
C ASN A 341 -30.62 -9.13 -2.36
N ASP A 342 -30.41 -10.39 -2.76
CA ASP A 342 -29.55 -11.31 -2.01
C ASP A 342 -28.09 -10.82 -2.08
N LEU A 343 -27.66 -10.35 -3.26
CA LEU A 343 -26.35 -9.74 -3.47
C LEU A 343 -26.18 -8.43 -2.70
N ILE A 344 -27.21 -7.57 -2.65
CA ILE A 344 -27.20 -6.37 -1.79
C ILE A 344 -26.93 -6.73 -0.33
N GLY A 345 -27.50 -7.85 0.15
CA GLY A 345 -27.33 -8.35 1.51
C GLY A 345 -25.89 -8.67 1.89
N VAL A 346 -25.08 -9.15 0.94
CA VAL A 346 -23.68 -9.55 1.18
C VAL A 346 -22.64 -8.53 0.73
N THR A 347 -23.05 -7.51 -0.05
CA THR A 347 -22.14 -6.56 -0.71
C THR A 347 -21.14 -5.91 0.24
N ASP A 348 -21.56 -5.51 1.44
CA ASP A 348 -20.64 -4.87 2.40
C ASP A 348 -19.51 -5.80 2.80
N SER A 349 -19.85 -7.04 3.19
CA SER A 349 -18.87 -8.05 3.59
C SER A 349 -17.98 -8.43 2.41
N VAL A 350 -18.54 -8.68 1.23
CA VAL A 350 -17.79 -9.09 0.04
C VAL A 350 -16.79 -8.01 -0.38
N MET A 351 -17.19 -6.73 -0.37
CA MET A 351 -16.30 -5.61 -0.72
C MET A 351 -15.21 -5.38 0.33
N ASP A 352 -15.51 -5.58 1.61
CA ASP A 352 -14.55 -5.43 2.72
C ASP A 352 -13.55 -6.62 2.75
N THR A 353 -14.01 -7.83 2.46
CA THR A 353 -13.20 -9.06 2.45
C THR A 353 -12.29 -9.14 1.23
N TYR A 354 -12.86 -9.06 0.02
CA TYR A 354 -12.13 -9.34 -1.21
C TYR A 354 -11.49 -8.10 -1.82
N LYS A 355 -11.86 -6.91 -1.36
CA LYS A 355 -11.22 -5.64 -1.72
C LYS A 355 -10.94 -5.45 -3.24
N PRO A 356 -11.88 -5.73 -4.15
CA PRO A 356 -11.62 -5.67 -5.59
C PRO A 356 -11.32 -4.24 -6.06
N ASN A 357 -10.44 -4.09 -7.06
CA ASN A 357 -10.39 -2.88 -7.89
C ASN A 357 -11.27 -2.99 -9.13
N VAL A 358 -11.71 -4.19 -9.48
CA VAL A 358 -12.60 -4.45 -10.61
C VAL A 358 -13.74 -5.37 -10.17
N VAL A 359 -14.98 -5.00 -10.50
CA VAL A 359 -16.15 -5.87 -10.30
C VAL A 359 -16.80 -6.16 -11.66
N LEU A 360 -16.99 -7.43 -11.98
CA LEU A 360 -17.78 -7.87 -13.13
C LEU A 360 -19.17 -8.26 -12.63
N LEU A 361 -20.19 -7.46 -12.96
CA LEU A 361 -21.54 -7.63 -12.42
C LEU A 361 -22.50 -8.17 -13.46
N HIS A 362 -23.03 -9.38 -13.22
CA HIS A 362 -24.13 -9.97 -13.99
C HIS A 362 -25.18 -10.56 -13.03
N ILE A 363 -26.26 -9.81 -12.79
CA ILE A 363 -27.33 -10.21 -11.88
C ILE A 363 -28.70 -9.68 -12.33
N GLY A 364 -29.74 -10.49 -12.11
CA GLY A 364 -31.14 -10.15 -12.38
C GLY A 364 -31.88 -11.27 -13.13
N THR A 365 -31.16 -12.28 -13.62
CA THR A 365 -31.74 -13.42 -14.36
C THR A 365 -32.84 -14.10 -13.57
N ASN A 366 -32.62 -14.34 -12.26
CA ASN A 366 -33.60 -15.00 -11.40
C ASN A 366 -34.80 -14.10 -11.04
N ASP A 367 -34.60 -12.78 -10.92
CA ASP A 367 -35.69 -11.81 -10.77
C ASP A 367 -36.62 -11.87 -12.00
N MET A 368 -36.04 -11.92 -13.20
CA MET A 368 -36.80 -12.05 -14.44
C MET A 368 -37.42 -13.44 -14.60
N ASN A 369 -36.70 -14.51 -14.31
CA ASN A 369 -37.19 -15.87 -14.49
C ASN A 369 -38.40 -16.17 -13.59
N GLU A 370 -38.32 -15.78 -12.33
CA GLU A 370 -39.39 -16.01 -11.33
C GLU A 370 -40.42 -14.87 -11.29
N ALA A 371 -40.24 -13.82 -12.11
CA ALA A 371 -41.06 -12.62 -12.13
C ALA A 371 -41.17 -11.93 -10.75
N VAL A 372 -40.05 -11.90 -10.00
CA VAL A 372 -39.96 -11.22 -8.71
C VAL A 372 -39.66 -9.75 -8.93
N ASP A 373 -40.73 -8.95 -8.85
CA ASP A 373 -40.73 -7.50 -9.08
C ASP A 373 -39.81 -7.04 -10.25
N PRO A 374 -40.14 -7.41 -11.51
CA PRO A 374 -39.32 -7.04 -12.66
C PRO A 374 -39.26 -5.53 -12.90
N ALA A 375 -40.32 -4.80 -12.52
CA ALA A 375 -40.41 -3.35 -12.71
C ALA A 375 -39.49 -2.58 -11.75
N GLY A 376 -39.35 -3.04 -10.49
CA GLY A 376 -38.43 -2.47 -9.50
C GLY A 376 -37.01 -3.07 -9.54
N ALA A 377 -36.73 -4.01 -10.44
CA ALA A 377 -35.39 -4.59 -10.56
C ALA A 377 -34.30 -3.57 -10.98
N PRO A 378 -34.54 -2.62 -11.91
CA PRO A 378 -33.55 -1.60 -12.26
C PRO A 378 -33.12 -0.75 -11.05
N ASP A 379 -34.08 -0.22 -10.27
CA ASP A 379 -33.80 0.55 -9.04
C ASP A 379 -32.97 -0.25 -8.03
N ARG A 380 -33.24 -1.56 -7.91
CA ARG A 380 -32.48 -2.47 -7.04
C ARG A 380 -31.06 -2.69 -7.55
N LEU A 381 -30.88 -2.85 -8.86
CA LEU A 381 -29.54 -2.93 -9.44
C LEU A 381 -28.79 -1.62 -9.22
N GLY A 382 -29.46 -0.48 -9.41
CA GLY A 382 -28.94 0.83 -9.09
C GLY A 382 -28.44 0.92 -7.64
N SER A 383 -29.28 0.50 -6.69
CA SER A 383 -28.94 0.47 -5.26
C SER A 383 -27.74 -0.45 -4.96
N LEU A 384 -27.63 -1.59 -5.65
CA LEU A 384 -26.48 -2.48 -5.56
C LEU A 384 -25.19 -1.78 -6.04
N MET A 385 -25.24 -1.11 -7.20
CA MET A 385 -24.10 -0.34 -7.71
C MET A 385 -23.70 0.78 -6.74
N ASP A 386 -24.67 1.52 -6.19
CA ASP A 386 -24.40 2.59 -5.24
C ASP A 386 -23.75 2.06 -3.97
N LYS A 387 -24.17 0.88 -3.50
CA LYS A 387 -23.57 0.22 -2.34
C LYS A 387 -22.13 -0.22 -2.61
N ILE A 388 -21.85 -0.75 -3.80
CA ILE A 388 -20.48 -1.08 -4.25
C ILE A 388 -19.61 0.19 -4.23
N PHE A 389 -20.08 1.29 -4.83
CA PHE A 389 -19.34 2.55 -4.87
C PHE A 389 -19.23 3.26 -3.52
N ALA A 390 -20.17 3.03 -2.60
CA ALA A 390 -20.09 3.55 -1.24
C ALA A 390 -18.97 2.87 -0.44
N LYS A 391 -18.79 1.56 -0.64
CA LYS A 391 -17.71 0.78 -0.01
C LYS A 391 -16.36 1.00 -0.67
N ARG A 392 -16.35 1.10 -2.00
CA ARG A 392 -15.14 1.23 -2.81
C ARG A 392 -15.34 2.36 -3.82
N PRO A 393 -15.06 3.62 -3.45
CA PRO A 393 -15.25 4.77 -4.32
C PRO A 393 -14.45 4.71 -5.62
N ASP A 394 -13.28 4.08 -5.59
CA ASP A 394 -12.32 4.00 -6.70
C ASP A 394 -12.41 2.69 -7.51
N VAL A 395 -13.39 1.83 -7.22
CA VAL A 395 -13.57 0.57 -7.96
C VAL A 395 -14.02 0.85 -9.39
N THR A 396 -13.51 0.07 -10.35
CA THR A 396 -14.09 -0.02 -11.69
C THR A 396 -15.17 -1.09 -11.71
N LEU A 397 -16.39 -0.71 -12.05
CA LEU A 397 -17.53 -1.63 -12.16
C LEU A 397 -17.87 -1.87 -13.63
N VAL A 398 -17.74 -3.09 -14.12
CA VAL A 398 -18.20 -3.49 -15.46
C VAL A 398 -19.52 -4.25 -15.31
N VAL A 399 -20.62 -3.60 -15.64
CA VAL A 399 -21.99 -4.14 -15.51
C VAL A 399 -22.45 -4.68 -16.85
N SER A 400 -23.07 -5.86 -16.84
CA SER A 400 -23.57 -6.52 -18.04
C SER A 400 -25.08 -6.38 -18.18
N THR A 401 -25.57 -6.27 -19.42
CA THR A 401 -26.94 -6.69 -19.75
C THR A 401 -27.14 -8.18 -19.45
N LEU A 402 -28.36 -8.58 -19.11
CA LEU A 402 -28.70 -10.00 -18.93
C LEU A 402 -28.70 -10.71 -20.27
N VAL A 403 -28.18 -11.94 -20.31
CA VAL A 403 -28.22 -12.78 -21.52
C VAL A 403 -29.65 -13.16 -21.94
N PRO A 404 -29.91 -13.50 -23.22
CA PRO A 404 -31.24 -13.90 -23.68
C PRO A 404 -31.71 -15.21 -23.03
N SER A 405 -33.02 -15.38 -22.90
CA SER A 405 -33.68 -16.61 -22.43
C SER A 405 -34.46 -17.29 -23.57
N ALA A 406 -34.46 -18.62 -23.58
CA ALA A 406 -35.33 -19.37 -24.50
C ALA A 406 -36.81 -19.39 -24.06
N SER A 407 -37.12 -18.93 -22.85
CA SER A 407 -38.47 -18.85 -22.30
C SER A 407 -39.12 -17.50 -22.65
N PRO A 408 -40.15 -17.45 -23.52
CA PRO A 408 -40.66 -16.18 -24.07
C PRO A 408 -41.10 -15.15 -23.02
N GLY A 409 -41.71 -15.61 -21.92
CA GLY A 409 -42.15 -14.72 -20.83
C GLY A 409 -40.97 -14.13 -20.04
N THR A 410 -39.92 -14.92 -19.81
CA THR A 410 -38.69 -14.46 -19.15
C THR A 410 -37.92 -13.51 -20.07
N GLU A 411 -37.82 -13.87 -21.35
CA GLU A 411 -37.16 -13.07 -22.39
C GLU A 411 -37.77 -11.67 -22.52
N GLN A 412 -39.11 -11.56 -22.53
CA GLN A 412 -39.77 -10.26 -22.57
C GLN A 412 -39.41 -9.38 -21.36
N ARG A 413 -39.24 -9.97 -20.18
CA ARG A 413 -38.86 -9.24 -18.96
C ARG A 413 -37.37 -8.88 -18.98
N ILE A 414 -36.51 -9.76 -19.46
CA ILE A 414 -35.08 -9.51 -19.67
C ILE A 414 -34.88 -8.33 -20.63
N ALA A 415 -35.57 -8.31 -21.78
CA ALA A 415 -35.49 -7.22 -22.73
C ALA A 415 -35.89 -5.87 -22.08
N ALA A 416 -37.00 -5.83 -21.35
CA ALA A 416 -37.45 -4.64 -20.66
C ALA A 416 -36.49 -4.20 -19.53
N PHE A 417 -35.88 -5.14 -18.81
CA PHE A 417 -34.86 -4.83 -17.80
C PHE A 417 -33.60 -4.26 -18.47
N ASN A 418 -33.10 -4.91 -19.53
CA ASN A 418 -31.91 -4.47 -20.27
C ASN A 418 -32.08 -3.07 -20.88
N ASP A 419 -33.29 -2.74 -21.39
CA ASP A 419 -33.61 -1.41 -21.93
C ASP A 419 -33.45 -0.28 -20.89
N SER A 420 -33.51 -0.58 -19.60
CA SER A 420 -33.35 0.40 -18.52
C SER A 420 -31.89 0.63 -18.09
N LEU A 421 -30.99 -0.33 -18.32
CA LEU A 421 -29.62 -0.31 -17.84
C LEU A 421 -28.77 0.87 -18.34
N PRO A 422 -28.90 1.33 -19.60
CA PRO A 422 -28.17 2.50 -20.07
C PRO A 422 -28.41 3.75 -19.20
N GLN A 423 -29.66 3.94 -18.73
CA GLN A 423 -29.98 5.06 -17.86
C GLN A 423 -29.36 4.89 -16.46
N GLU A 424 -29.49 3.71 -15.85
CA GLU A 424 -28.90 3.43 -14.52
C GLU A 424 -27.38 3.63 -14.48
N VAL A 425 -26.69 3.25 -15.57
CA VAL A 425 -25.24 3.45 -15.71
C VAL A 425 -24.92 4.92 -15.97
N TYR A 426 -25.67 5.59 -16.85
CA TYR A 426 -25.46 7.00 -17.16
C TYR A 426 -25.58 7.89 -15.92
N GLU A 427 -26.58 7.66 -15.07
CA GLU A 427 -26.78 8.42 -13.84
C GLU A 427 -25.55 8.37 -12.92
N ARG A 428 -24.92 7.20 -12.77
CA ARG A 428 -23.72 7.02 -11.94
C ARG A 428 -22.45 7.54 -12.62
N GLN A 429 -22.31 7.36 -13.92
CA GLN A 429 -21.22 7.99 -14.69
C GLN A 429 -21.26 9.52 -14.59
N SER A 430 -22.46 10.13 -14.61
CA SER A 430 -22.63 11.58 -14.46
C SER A 430 -22.19 12.10 -13.09
N GLN A 431 -22.17 11.23 -12.07
CA GLN A 431 -21.66 11.50 -10.73
C GLN A 431 -20.15 11.21 -10.58
N GLY A 432 -19.47 10.90 -11.68
CA GLY A 432 -18.04 10.59 -11.70
C GLY A 432 -17.69 9.17 -11.25
N LYS A 433 -18.66 8.25 -11.15
CA LYS A 433 -18.39 6.85 -10.82
C LYS A 433 -17.83 6.09 -12.02
N HIS A 434 -16.83 5.24 -11.78
CA HIS A 434 -16.21 4.39 -12.81
C HIS A 434 -17.06 3.14 -13.07
N VAL A 435 -18.19 3.31 -13.76
CA VAL A 435 -19.05 2.19 -14.19
C VAL A 435 -19.09 2.10 -15.71
N TRP A 436 -18.98 0.91 -16.28
CA TRP A 436 -19.06 0.66 -17.72
C TRP A 436 -20.13 -0.39 -18.02
N LEU A 437 -21.03 -0.11 -18.98
CA LEU A 437 -22.05 -1.07 -19.43
C LEU A 437 -21.49 -1.91 -20.59
N VAL A 438 -21.64 -3.23 -20.52
CA VAL A 438 -21.31 -4.17 -21.59
C VAL A 438 -22.54 -4.97 -22.01
N ASP A 439 -22.64 -5.30 -23.31
CA ASP A 439 -23.86 -5.87 -23.89
C ASP A 439 -23.73 -7.36 -24.22
N ASN A 440 -23.93 -8.19 -23.20
CA ASN A 440 -23.95 -9.65 -23.36
C ASN A 440 -25.26 -10.17 -23.97
N TYR A 441 -26.34 -9.40 -23.86
CA TYR A 441 -27.60 -9.71 -24.52
C TYR A 441 -27.42 -9.78 -26.04
N GLU A 442 -26.90 -8.72 -26.65
CA GLU A 442 -26.71 -8.66 -28.10
C GLU A 442 -25.65 -9.65 -28.60
N ALA A 443 -24.55 -9.84 -27.85
CA ALA A 443 -23.51 -10.80 -28.22
C ALA A 443 -24.05 -12.25 -28.32
N LEU A 444 -24.98 -12.61 -27.44
CA LEU A 444 -25.58 -13.95 -27.40
C LEU A 444 -26.87 -14.05 -28.22
N ASN A 445 -27.37 -12.93 -28.76
CA ASN A 445 -28.53 -12.87 -29.64
C ASN A 445 -28.22 -13.53 -30.99
N GLY A 446 -28.91 -14.64 -31.30
CA GLY A 446 -28.69 -15.42 -32.52
C GLY A 446 -27.64 -16.54 -32.40
N GLY A 447 -28.08 -17.77 -32.69
CA GLY A 447 -27.27 -19.00 -32.68
C GLY A 447 -27.45 -19.88 -31.41
N PRO A 448 -26.93 -21.12 -31.38
CA PRO A 448 -27.05 -22.02 -30.24
C PRO A 448 -26.07 -21.64 -29.12
N ASN A 449 -26.38 -20.58 -28.37
CA ASN A 449 -25.51 -20.03 -27.31
C ASN A 449 -25.95 -20.42 -25.89
N LEU A 450 -27.09 -21.10 -25.73
CA LEU A 450 -27.62 -21.54 -24.44
C LEU A 450 -27.50 -23.07 -24.28
N ALA A 451 -27.26 -23.52 -23.05
CA ALA A 451 -27.27 -24.92 -22.65
C ALA A 451 -28.68 -25.38 -22.24
N ASP A 452 -29.46 -24.47 -21.65
CA ASP A 452 -30.87 -24.65 -21.32
C ASP A 452 -31.68 -23.36 -21.60
N SER A 453 -32.81 -23.14 -20.93
CA SER A 453 -33.63 -21.95 -21.16
C SER A 453 -33.06 -20.64 -20.59
N LEU A 454 -32.01 -20.70 -19.75
CA LEU A 454 -31.46 -19.55 -19.02
C LEU A 454 -29.93 -19.47 -19.10
N HIS A 455 -29.25 -20.61 -19.04
CA HIS A 455 -27.80 -20.66 -18.88
C HIS A 455 -27.08 -20.72 -20.23
N PRO A 456 -26.04 -19.91 -20.44
CA PRO A 456 -25.14 -20.05 -21.59
C PRO A 456 -24.49 -21.44 -21.65
N ASN A 457 -24.19 -21.90 -22.86
CA ASN A 457 -23.25 -23.00 -23.07
C ASN A 457 -21.82 -22.45 -23.22
N ASP A 458 -20.81 -23.31 -23.40
CA ASP A 458 -19.41 -22.87 -23.55
C ASP A 458 -19.19 -21.87 -24.70
N ASN A 459 -19.99 -21.92 -25.78
CA ASN A 459 -19.92 -20.93 -26.85
C ASN A 459 -20.49 -19.57 -26.43
N GLY A 460 -21.61 -19.57 -25.68
CA GLY A 460 -22.16 -18.37 -25.07
C GLY A 460 -21.19 -17.75 -24.06
N TYR A 461 -20.61 -18.55 -23.17
CA TYR A 461 -19.63 -18.07 -22.20
C TYR A 461 -18.35 -17.52 -22.84
N ARG A 462 -17.89 -18.07 -23.97
CA ARG A 462 -16.78 -17.49 -24.74
C ARG A 462 -17.07 -16.08 -25.21
N LYS A 463 -18.27 -15.85 -25.76
CA LYS A 463 -18.69 -14.51 -26.18
C LYS A 463 -18.82 -13.57 -24.98
N MET A 464 -19.35 -14.07 -23.86
CA MET A 464 -19.46 -13.26 -22.65
C MET A 464 -18.10 -12.83 -22.10
N GLY A 465 -17.12 -13.75 -22.07
CA GLY A 465 -15.76 -13.44 -21.65
C GLY A 465 -15.15 -12.32 -22.50
N HIS A 466 -15.34 -12.40 -23.83
CA HIS A 466 -14.86 -11.37 -24.76
C HIS A 466 -15.53 -9.99 -24.53
N VAL A 467 -16.83 -9.96 -24.29
CA VAL A 467 -17.57 -8.71 -24.02
C VAL A 467 -17.12 -8.07 -22.69
N PHE A 468 -16.87 -8.87 -21.66
CA PHE A 468 -16.27 -8.36 -20.42
C PHE A 468 -14.83 -7.87 -20.63
N TYR A 469 -14.04 -8.58 -21.45
CA TYR A 469 -12.70 -8.15 -21.84
C TYR A 469 -12.73 -6.74 -22.49
N GLU A 470 -13.64 -6.50 -23.43
CA GLU A 470 -13.79 -5.20 -24.09
C GLU A 470 -14.15 -4.06 -23.11
N GLY A 471 -14.94 -4.38 -22.07
CA GLY A 471 -15.29 -3.45 -21.00
C GLY A 471 -14.12 -3.13 -20.08
N LEU A 472 -13.35 -4.14 -19.67
CA LEU A 472 -12.13 -3.96 -18.87
C LEU A 472 -11.07 -3.18 -19.60
N GLU A 473 -10.88 -3.50 -20.88
CA GLU A 473 -10.02 -2.73 -21.74
C GLU A 473 -10.49 -1.27 -21.80
N ALA A 474 -11.77 -1.00 -22.08
CA ALA A 474 -12.27 0.37 -22.11
C ALA A 474 -12.03 1.14 -20.81
N ALA A 475 -12.18 0.48 -19.65
CA ALA A 475 -11.91 1.08 -18.34
C ALA A 475 -10.42 1.32 -18.09
N GLU A 476 -9.54 0.40 -18.48
CA GLU A 476 -8.09 0.57 -18.42
C GLU A 476 -7.64 1.74 -19.29
N TRP A 477 -8.12 1.82 -20.54
CA TRP A 477 -7.85 2.94 -21.44
C TRP A 477 -8.36 4.28 -20.91
N ALA A 478 -9.45 4.27 -20.14
CA ALA A 478 -9.97 5.48 -19.50
C ALA A 478 -9.19 5.89 -18.24
N GLY A 479 -8.21 5.08 -17.81
CA GLY A 479 -7.47 5.27 -16.55
C GLY A 479 -8.35 5.04 -15.31
N TRP A 480 -9.43 4.26 -15.45
CA TRP A 480 -10.40 4.05 -14.38
C TRP A 480 -9.99 2.92 -13.44
N ILE A 481 -9.16 1.99 -13.93
CA ILE A 481 -8.62 0.90 -13.13
C ILE A 481 -7.40 1.43 -12.38
N SER A 482 -7.58 1.65 -11.09
CA SER A 482 -6.47 1.92 -10.18
C SER A 482 -5.88 0.59 -9.68
N PRO A 483 -4.60 0.55 -9.28
CA PRO A 483 -4.05 -0.59 -8.56
C PRO A 483 -4.97 -0.97 -7.39
N PRO A 484 -5.08 -2.27 -7.06
CA PRO A 484 -5.93 -2.71 -5.96
C PRO A 484 -5.46 -2.01 -4.69
N ALA A 485 -6.43 -1.46 -3.94
CA ALA A 485 -6.14 -0.77 -2.70
C ALA A 485 -5.19 -1.63 -1.86
N SER A 486 -4.02 -1.06 -1.55
CA SER A 486 -3.01 -1.74 -0.77
C SER A 486 -3.62 -2.14 0.56
N SER A 487 -3.47 -3.41 0.95
CA SER A 487 -3.48 -3.72 2.37
C SER A 487 -2.43 -2.80 3.01
N PRO A 488 -2.72 -2.11 4.14
CA PRO A 488 -1.73 -1.27 4.78
C PRO A 488 -0.52 -2.13 5.16
N GLY A 489 0.59 -1.95 4.42
CA GLY A 489 1.84 -2.69 4.57
C GLY A 489 2.46 -3.08 3.23
N GLY A 490 3.32 -2.21 2.69
CA GLY A 490 4.05 -2.48 1.45
C GLY A 490 5.04 -3.65 1.56
N GLY A 491 5.10 -4.46 0.50
CA GLY A 491 6.08 -5.54 0.33
C GLY A 491 5.57 -6.61 -0.64
N THR A 492 6.13 -6.61 -1.84
CA THR A 492 5.87 -7.53 -2.96
C THR A 492 6.12 -8.99 -2.60
N GLY A 493 5.13 -9.85 -2.86
CA GLY A 493 5.26 -11.31 -2.92
C GLY A 493 4.06 -12.01 -2.27
N SER A 494 3.10 -12.47 -3.05
CA SER A 494 2.24 -13.58 -2.60
C SER A 494 2.98 -14.89 -2.91
N PRO A 495 2.97 -15.90 -2.03
CA PRO A 495 3.47 -17.22 -2.38
C PRO A 495 2.56 -17.87 -3.44
N VAL A 496 3.15 -18.40 -4.53
CA VAL A 496 2.47 -19.03 -5.69
C VAL A 496 1.42 -20.08 -5.30
N ARG A 497 0.36 -20.25 -6.12
CA ARG A 497 -0.61 -21.37 -6.21
C ARG A 497 -0.57 -22.42 -5.08
N GLY A 498 -1.65 -22.48 -4.29
CA GLY A 498 -1.82 -23.46 -3.20
C GLY A 498 -1.82 -22.81 -1.81
N TRP A 499 -1.47 -21.52 -1.71
CA TRP A 499 -1.40 -20.75 -0.47
C TRP A 499 -2.49 -19.67 -0.42
N VAL A 500 -3.38 -19.72 0.59
CA VAL A 500 -4.51 -18.80 0.76
C VAL A 500 -4.18 -17.72 1.81
N PRO A 501 -3.93 -16.46 1.43
CA PRO A 501 -3.57 -15.41 2.39
C PRO A 501 -4.66 -15.18 3.45
N GLN A 502 -4.24 -15.04 4.71
CA GLN A 502 -5.11 -14.73 5.86
C GLN A 502 -4.91 -13.30 6.40
N GLU A 503 -4.08 -12.49 5.73
CA GLU A 503 -3.59 -11.20 6.23
C GLU A 503 -2.84 -11.38 7.58
N THR A 504 -2.89 -10.40 8.49
CA THR A 504 -2.31 -10.50 9.83
C THR A 504 -3.20 -11.34 10.73
N ILE A 505 -2.73 -12.53 11.10
CA ILE A 505 -3.45 -13.43 12.01
C ILE A 505 -3.18 -13.14 13.48
N ALA A 506 -2.04 -12.54 13.79
CA ALA A 506 -1.67 -12.11 15.14
C ALA A 506 -0.98 -10.76 15.02
N SER A 507 -1.43 -9.75 15.77
CA SER A 507 -0.86 -8.40 15.75
C SER A 507 0.49 -8.29 16.46
N GLY A 508 0.96 -9.38 17.05
CA GLY A 508 2.11 -9.39 17.95
C GLY A 508 1.74 -8.99 19.36
N THR A 509 2.40 -9.61 20.34
CA THR A 509 2.35 -9.24 21.75
C THR A 509 3.65 -8.58 22.20
N MET A 510 4.64 -8.51 21.29
CA MET A 510 5.81 -7.66 21.45
C MET A 510 5.44 -6.28 20.93
N ALA A 511 5.48 -5.27 21.80
CA ALA A 511 5.21 -3.90 21.40
C ALA A 511 6.05 -3.56 20.15
N PRO A 512 5.46 -2.97 19.08
CA PRO A 512 6.20 -2.62 17.88
C PRO A 512 7.39 -1.74 18.22
N VAL A 513 8.59 -2.29 18.06
CA VAL A 513 9.83 -1.57 18.36
C VAL A 513 9.94 -0.45 17.36
N SER A 514 9.89 0.76 17.89
CA SER A 514 10.03 1.95 17.13
C SER A 514 11.12 2.73 17.83
N ALA A 515 12.38 2.36 17.54
CA ALA A 515 13.67 3.08 17.62
C ALA A 515 14.77 2.07 17.14
N PRO A 516 16.08 2.42 17.06
CA PRO A 516 17.07 1.62 16.34
C PRO A 516 17.46 0.35 17.11
N GLY A 517 16.94 -0.81 16.69
CA GLY A 517 17.44 -2.09 17.18
C GLY A 517 18.91 -2.33 16.80
N GLY A 518 19.70 -2.93 17.71
CA GLY A 518 21.08 -3.34 17.45
C GLY A 518 22.17 -2.29 17.73
N LEU A 519 21.89 -1.28 18.56
CA LEU A 519 22.91 -0.32 19.01
C LEU A 519 23.92 -1.02 19.92
N SER A 520 25.19 -1.04 19.50
CA SER A 520 26.32 -1.30 20.40
C SER A 520 26.75 0.04 20.99
N LEU A 521 26.49 0.24 22.28
CA LEU A 521 26.96 1.40 23.02
C LEU A 521 28.31 1.09 23.66
N SER A 522 29.27 1.99 23.47
CA SER A 522 30.51 1.95 24.25
C SER A 522 30.21 2.42 25.69
N GLY A 523 31.08 2.09 26.65
CA GLY A 523 30.90 2.55 28.04
C GLY A 523 30.94 4.08 28.22
N ASN A 524 31.27 4.84 27.19
CA ASN A 524 31.31 6.31 27.18
C ASN A 524 30.20 6.95 26.33
N ASP A 525 29.39 6.16 25.61
CA ASP A 525 28.26 6.69 24.84
C ASP A 525 27.14 7.16 25.81
N GLN A 526 26.35 8.15 25.40
CA GLN A 526 25.23 8.66 26.20
C GLN A 526 23.97 8.78 25.34
N VAL A 527 22.82 8.45 25.95
CA VAL A 527 21.49 8.51 25.33
C VAL A 527 20.73 9.72 25.86
N HIS A 528 20.12 10.49 24.97
CA HIS A 528 19.37 11.71 25.29
C HIS A 528 18.07 11.79 24.50
N TYR A 529 17.12 12.55 25.05
CA TYR A 529 15.88 12.94 24.38
C TYR A 529 15.74 14.45 24.39
N ALA A 530 15.62 15.07 23.21
CA ALA A 530 15.39 16.51 23.06
C ALA A 530 14.89 16.83 21.65
N ASP A 531 14.01 17.83 21.50
CA ASP A 531 13.54 18.26 20.18
C ASP A 531 14.65 19.04 19.46
N VAL A 532 15.42 18.39 18.59
CA VAL A 532 16.53 19.02 17.86
C VAL A 532 16.11 19.50 16.48
N ASN A 533 14.94 19.08 16.01
CA ASN A 533 14.42 19.44 14.69
C ASN A 533 13.40 20.60 14.73
N GLY A 534 12.81 20.85 15.89
CA GLY A 534 11.88 21.95 16.18
C GLY A 534 10.42 21.66 15.88
N ASP A 535 10.00 20.39 15.88
CA ASP A 535 8.61 19.99 15.62
C ASP A 535 7.75 19.88 16.89
N GLY A 536 8.32 20.21 18.05
CA GLY A 536 7.69 20.15 19.35
C GLY A 536 7.75 18.78 20.02
N ARG A 537 8.43 17.78 19.43
CA ARG A 537 8.54 16.43 19.99
C ARG A 537 10.00 16.06 20.24
N ALA A 538 10.27 15.42 21.37
CA ALA A 538 11.63 15.04 21.70
C ALA A 538 12.17 13.94 20.79
N ASP A 539 13.36 14.19 20.23
CA ASP A 539 14.09 13.29 19.34
C ASP A 539 15.04 12.37 20.12
N PHE A 540 15.35 11.17 19.59
CA PHE A 540 16.26 10.21 20.22
C PHE A 540 17.68 10.45 19.72
N ILE A 541 18.62 10.65 20.65
CA ILE A 541 19.98 11.08 20.34
C ILE A 541 20.99 10.18 21.06
N VAL A 542 21.96 9.65 20.34
CA VAL A 542 23.09 8.90 20.91
C VAL A 542 24.37 9.68 20.66
N SER A 543 24.92 10.31 21.70
CA SER A 543 26.24 10.95 21.65
C SER A 543 27.35 9.92 21.85
N ARG A 544 28.28 9.86 20.91
CA ARG A 544 29.41 8.94 20.86
C ARG A 544 30.64 9.53 21.53
N ASP A 545 31.48 8.65 22.06
CA ASP A 545 32.78 8.98 22.64
C ASP A 545 33.72 9.80 21.72
N ILE A 546 33.60 9.59 20.40
CA ILE A 546 34.33 10.30 19.34
C ILE A 546 33.87 11.75 19.08
N GLY A 547 32.86 12.25 19.79
CA GLY A 547 32.33 13.62 19.60
C GLY A 547 31.33 13.75 18.44
N GLU A 548 30.72 12.65 18.02
CA GLU A 548 29.63 12.60 17.03
C GLU A 548 28.32 12.21 17.72
N ALA A 549 27.18 12.73 17.27
CA ALA A 549 25.87 12.25 17.72
C ALA A 549 25.03 11.70 16.55
N ASP A 550 24.52 10.48 16.73
CA ASP A 550 23.49 9.89 15.88
C ASP A 550 22.11 10.38 16.36
N VAL A 551 21.23 10.78 15.43
CA VAL A 551 19.91 11.35 15.76
C VAL A 551 18.81 10.60 15.01
N TRP A 552 17.70 10.36 15.69
CA TRP A 552 16.46 9.83 15.14
C TRP A 552 15.29 10.76 15.49
N PHE A 553 14.64 11.28 14.45
CA PHE A 553 13.54 12.23 14.60
C PHE A 553 12.24 11.53 14.96
N ASN A 554 11.51 12.08 15.92
CA ASN A 554 10.22 11.59 16.35
C ASN A 554 9.13 11.97 15.33
N GLY A 555 8.55 10.98 14.65
CA GLY A 555 7.48 11.14 13.66
C GLY A 555 6.07 11.19 14.25
N GLY A 556 5.93 11.06 15.57
CA GLY A 556 4.67 11.05 16.29
C GLY A 556 4.17 9.67 16.69
N ALA A 557 3.13 9.68 17.53
CA ALA A 557 2.49 8.48 18.05
C ALA A 557 1.60 7.80 16.99
N ASN A 558 1.78 6.49 16.82
CA ASN A 558 0.93 5.62 16.04
C ASN A 558 -0.37 5.30 16.81
N THR A 559 -1.39 4.79 16.13
CA THR A 559 -2.69 4.43 16.73
C THR A 559 -2.61 3.35 17.81
N ASP A 560 -1.51 2.60 17.85
CA ASP A 560 -1.22 1.56 18.84
C ASP A 560 -0.41 2.08 20.06
N GLY A 561 -0.13 3.39 20.10
CA GLY A 561 0.64 4.03 21.18
C GLY A 561 2.15 4.10 20.95
N THR A 562 2.69 3.43 19.92
CA THR A 562 4.13 3.45 19.58
C THR A 562 4.56 4.78 18.94
N ILE A 563 5.87 5.06 18.83
CA ILE A 563 6.39 6.34 18.30
C ILE A 563 7.19 6.08 17.04
N THR A 564 6.83 6.64 15.89
CA THR A 564 7.64 6.45 14.67
C THR A 564 8.99 7.18 14.79
N TRP A 565 10.12 6.54 14.44
CA TRP A 565 11.44 7.19 14.43
C TRP A 565 12.08 7.20 13.05
N ASN A 566 12.55 8.38 12.62
CA ASN A 566 13.20 8.60 11.33
C ASN A 566 14.68 8.93 11.52
N ARG A 567 15.58 8.05 11.07
CA ARG A 567 17.02 8.29 11.22
C ARG A 567 17.47 9.53 10.42
N SER A 568 18.17 10.45 11.09
CA SER A 568 18.85 11.56 10.42
C SER A 568 20.06 11.05 9.63
N THR A 569 20.20 11.51 8.39
CA THR A 569 21.43 11.32 7.58
C THR A 569 22.54 12.29 7.99
N ARG A 570 22.23 13.30 8.80
CA ARG A 570 23.17 14.29 9.33
C ARG A 570 23.54 13.97 10.77
N LYS A 571 24.84 13.93 11.07
CA LYS A 571 25.36 13.79 12.43
C LYS A 571 25.54 15.15 13.08
N LEU A 572 25.35 15.22 14.40
CA LEU A 572 25.76 16.35 15.22
C LEU A 572 27.24 16.18 15.61
N TRP A 573 27.95 17.29 15.79
CA TRP A 573 29.39 17.31 16.09
C TRP A 573 29.65 18.15 17.35
N GLY A 574 30.54 17.66 18.21
CA GLY A 574 30.92 18.33 19.44
C GLY A 574 32.26 17.81 19.98
N ALA A 575 32.63 18.22 21.20
CA ALA A 575 33.89 17.81 21.79
C ALA A 575 33.87 16.32 22.20
N ALA A 576 34.89 15.56 21.76
CA ALA A 576 35.08 14.17 22.17
C ALA A 576 35.27 14.07 23.71
N ALA A 577 34.71 13.02 24.32
CA ALA A 577 34.71 12.78 25.76
C ALA A 577 34.05 13.86 26.66
N ALA A 578 33.33 14.83 26.09
CA ALA A 578 32.54 15.78 26.88
C ALA A 578 31.19 15.18 27.33
N ARG A 579 30.61 15.68 28.42
CA ARG A 579 29.22 15.35 28.79
C ARG A 579 28.27 16.25 28.01
N TRP A 580 27.47 15.63 27.14
CA TRP A 580 26.50 16.34 26.31
C TRP A 580 25.21 16.60 27.10
N GLN A 581 24.61 17.76 26.87
CA GLN A 581 23.23 18.10 27.26
C GLN A 581 22.57 18.80 26.08
N PHE A 582 21.24 18.79 26.04
CA PHE A 582 20.47 19.38 24.96
C PHE A 582 19.40 20.30 25.53
N ALA A 583 19.38 21.57 25.08
CA ALA A 583 18.37 22.54 25.50
C ALA A 583 18.27 23.72 24.52
N ASP A 584 17.10 24.34 24.39
CA ASP A 584 16.90 25.50 23.50
C ASP A 584 17.23 26.82 24.20
N HIS A 585 18.52 27.17 24.23
CA HIS A 585 18.97 28.43 24.81
C HIS A 585 18.56 29.67 24.00
N LEU A 586 18.13 29.54 22.72
CA LEU A 586 17.73 30.69 21.89
C LEU A 586 16.21 30.90 21.84
N GLY A 587 15.42 30.00 22.44
CA GLY A 587 13.96 30.06 22.43
C GLY A 587 13.37 30.11 21.02
N ARG A 588 13.89 29.25 20.13
CA ARG A 588 13.44 29.12 18.73
C ARG A 588 12.69 27.82 18.46
N GLY A 589 12.39 27.06 19.51
CA GLY A 589 11.73 25.76 19.49
C GLY A 589 12.64 24.58 19.20
N ARG A 590 13.97 24.74 19.05
CA ARG A 590 14.88 23.60 18.76
C ARG A 590 16.10 23.58 19.67
N ALA A 591 16.33 22.45 20.32
CA ALA A 591 17.42 22.23 21.25
C ALA A 591 18.80 22.34 20.59
N ASP A 592 19.76 22.83 21.36
CA ASP A 592 21.18 22.90 21.01
C ASP A 592 21.98 21.87 21.78
N ALA A 593 23.04 21.37 21.15
CA ALA A 593 24.06 20.61 21.85
C ALA A 593 24.90 21.54 22.73
N ILE A 594 24.98 21.21 24.01
CA ILE A 594 25.67 21.95 25.05
C ILE A 594 26.68 21.02 25.73
N THR A 595 27.91 21.48 25.92
CA THR A 595 28.93 20.76 26.71
C THR A 595 29.49 21.64 27.80
N VAL A 596 29.72 21.09 29.00
CA VAL A 596 30.29 21.80 30.15
C VAL A 596 31.62 21.16 30.53
N SER A 597 32.67 21.97 30.63
CA SER A 597 34.02 21.56 31.00
C SER A 597 34.54 22.39 32.16
N PRO A 598 34.77 21.80 33.35
CA PRO A 598 35.42 22.49 34.45
C PRO A 598 36.91 22.67 34.17
N ILE A 599 37.46 23.85 34.42
CA ILE A 599 38.89 24.17 34.33
C ILE A 599 39.38 24.59 35.71
N GLU A 600 40.40 23.90 36.22
CA GLU A 600 41.12 24.34 37.42
C GLU A 600 42.06 25.50 37.05
N GLU A 601 41.84 26.66 37.66
CA GLU A 601 42.69 27.82 37.52
C GLU A 601 43.92 27.72 38.44
N PRO A 602 45.06 28.32 38.09
CA PRO A 602 46.30 28.24 38.89
C PRO A 602 46.18 28.75 40.33
N ASN A 603 45.11 29.48 40.66
CA ASN A 603 44.82 30.00 42.00
C ASN A 603 44.02 29.03 42.89
N GLY A 604 43.68 27.83 42.40
CA GLY A 604 42.88 26.85 43.13
C GLY A 604 41.36 27.09 43.06
N ASP A 605 40.90 27.92 42.12
CA ASP A 605 39.48 28.03 41.76
C ASP A 605 39.14 27.09 40.60
N ILE A 606 37.87 26.67 40.50
CA ILE A 606 37.31 26.02 39.31
C ILE A 606 36.50 27.06 38.52
N VAL A 607 36.67 27.06 37.20
CA VAL A 607 35.85 27.81 36.24
C VAL A 607 35.10 26.82 35.36
N ASP A 608 33.78 26.90 35.35
CA ASP A 608 32.95 26.10 34.45
C ASP A 608 32.85 26.80 33.08
N ASN A 609 33.44 26.19 32.06
CA ASN A 609 33.33 26.64 30.68
C ASN A 609 32.23 25.88 29.96
N LEU A 610 31.27 26.63 29.44
CA LEU A 610 30.20 26.13 28.59
C LEU A 610 30.56 26.30 27.12
N TYR A 611 30.40 25.27 26.31
CA TYR A 611 30.52 25.36 24.85
C TYR A 611 29.18 25.08 24.17
N VAL A 612 28.71 26.03 23.36
CA VAL A 612 27.50 25.94 22.54
C VAL A 612 27.81 26.42 21.13
N GLN A 613 27.61 25.59 20.11
CA GLN A 613 27.75 25.94 18.68
C GLN A 613 28.97 26.85 18.36
N SER A 614 30.17 26.54 18.88
CA SER A 614 31.46 27.26 18.77
C SER A 614 31.72 28.49 19.67
N LEU A 615 30.80 28.83 20.57
CA LEU A 615 30.94 29.93 21.54
C LEU A 615 31.28 29.38 22.93
N SER A 616 32.08 30.11 23.70
CA SER A 616 32.48 29.74 25.07
C SER A 616 31.96 30.75 26.11
N TYR A 617 31.24 30.28 27.13
CA TYR A 617 30.69 31.12 28.22
C TYR A 617 31.25 30.68 29.56
N ARG A 618 31.44 31.64 30.48
CA ARG A 618 32.10 31.43 31.78
C ARG A 618 31.13 31.64 32.93
N TRP A 619 31.03 30.67 33.84
CA TRP A 619 30.47 30.90 35.17
C TRP A 619 31.58 31.28 36.15
N ALA A 620 31.31 32.22 37.05
CA ALA A 620 32.30 32.86 37.94
C ALA A 620 33.12 31.88 38.81
N ASN A 621 34.33 32.33 39.21
CA ASN A 621 35.30 31.62 40.06
C ASN A 621 34.70 31.02 41.34
N ARG A 622 35.01 29.75 41.62
CA ARG A 622 34.59 29.05 42.84
C ARG A 622 35.72 28.26 43.48
N PRO A 623 35.79 28.16 44.82
CA PRO A 623 36.82 27.38 45.49
C PRO A 623 36.66 25.87 45.22
N LEU A 624 37.78 25.15 45.07
CA LEU A 624 37.88 23.69 44.89
C LEU A 624 37.01 22.86 45.86
N SER A 625 36.70 23.38 47.06
CA SER A 625 35.84 22.72 48.06
C SER A 625 34.38 22.51 47.62
N SER A 626 33.98 22.99 46.44
CA SER A 626 32.65 22.82 45.84
C SER A 626 32.58 21.72 44.76
N LEU A 627 33.62 20.88 44.62
CA LEU A 627 33.61 19.67 43.78
C LEU A 627 32.35 18.85 44.03
N ASN A 628 31.56 18.59 42.97
CA ASN A 628 30.25 17.88 42.91
C ASN A 628 29.00 18.75 42.68
N ILE A 629 29.12 19.87 41.96
CA ILE A 629 27.96 20.58 41.40
C ILE A 629 27.48 19.87 40.12
N SER A 630 26.17 19.77 39.94
CA SER A 630 25.54 19.27 38.71
C SER A 630 25.00 20.43 37.89
N HIS A 631 25.24 20.44 36.58
CA HIS A 631 24.65 21.43 35.67
C HIS A 631 23.39 20.87 34.99
N ARG A 632 22.37 21.72 34.85
CA ARG A 632 21.13 21.44 34.11
C ARG A 632 20.75 22.67 33.28
N PHE A 633 19.96 22.46 32.25
CA PHE A 633 19.38 23.51 31.43
C PHE A 633 17.88 23.31 31.32
N ALA A 634 17.11 24.31 31.72
CA ALA A 634 15.66 24.28 31.71
C ALA A 634 15.13 25.72 31.79
N ASP A 635 13.96 25.98 31.21
CA ASP A 635 13.28 27.27 31.29
C ASP A 635 12.62 27.40 32.68
N ILE A 636 13.27 28.13 33.60
CA ILE A 636 12.78 28.23 34.97
C ILE A 636 11.80 29.40 35.14
N ASP A 637 11.84 30.39 34.25
CA ASP A 637 11.10 31.65 34.35
C ASP A 637 9.98 31.82 33.30
N GLY A 638 9.90 30.91 32.34
CA GLY A 638 8.82 30.76 31.36
C GLY A 638 8.97 31.67 30.14
N ASP A 639 10.18 32.14 29.84
CA ASP A 639 10.44 33.03 28.70
C ASP A 639 10.65 32.29 27.36
N GLY A 640 10.57 30.95 27.40
CA GLY A 640 10.76 30.04 26.27
C GLY A 640 12.22 29.68 26.02
N ARG A 641 13.16 30.11 26.87
CA ARG A 641 14.60 29.86 26.72
C ARG A 641 15.11 29.04 27.89
N ALA A 642 16.02 28.13 27.61
CA ALA A 642 16.67 27.39 28.68
C ALA A 642 17.63 28.27 29.49
N ASP A 643 17.54 28.19 30.82
CA ASP A 643 18.44 28.85 31.77
C ASP A 643 19.54 27.90 32.24
N TRP A 644 20.68 28.45 32.67
CA TRP A 644 21.78 27.63 33.18
C TRP A 644 21.65 27.45 34.69
N LEU A 645 21.32 26.23 35.11
CA LEU A 645 21.10 25.85 36.50
C LEU A 645 22.32 25.11 37.06
N GLN A 646 22.83 25.59 38.18
CA GLN A 646 23.85 24.92 38.98
C GLN A 646 23.24 24.36 40.26
N VAL A 647 23.24 23.04 40.35
CA VAL A 647 22.69 22.29 41.48
C VAL A 647 23.81 21.85 42.40
N TYR A 648 23.77 22.32 43.64
CA TYR A 648 24.74 22.02 44.69
C TYR A 648 24.50 20.63 45.31
N PRO A 649 25.49 20.06 46.01
CA PRO A 649 25.36 18.73 46.61
C PRO A 649 24.15 18.51 47.54
N ASP A 650 23.62 19.57 48.16
CA ASP A 650 22.43 19.55 49.02
C ASP A 650 21.10 19.75 48.28
N GLY A 651 21.17 19.89 46.96
CA GLY A 651 20.02 20.12 46.08
C GLY A 651 19.64 21.59 45.94
N SER A 652 20.29 22.52 46.64
CA SER A 652 20.09 23.95 46.37
C SER A 652 20.51 24.28 44.94
N THR A 653 19.86 25.27 44.31
CA THR A 653 20.06 25.59 42.89
C THR A 653 20.16 27.09 42.68
N GLU A 654 21.21 27.50 41.97
CA GLU A 654 21.36 28.85 41.42
C GLU A 654 21.17 28.82 39.90
N ALA A 655 20.60 29.89 39.33
CA ALA A 655 20.36 30.05 37.91
C ALA A 655 21.03 31.32 37.36
N LEU A 656 21.59 31.24 36.15
CA LEU A 656 21.77 32.39 35.27
C LEU A 656 20.66 32.36 34.23
N LEU A 657 19.83 33.41 34.22
CA LEU A 657 18.75 33.53 33.26
C LEU A 657 19.26 33.94 31.89
N THR A 658 18.56 33.52 30.85
CA THR A 658 18.88 33.92 29.47
C THR A 658 18.01 35.11 29.03
N GLU A 659 18.59 36.31 28.90
CA GLU A 659 17.81 37.50 28.54
C GLU A 659 17.17 37.42 27.13
N PRO A 660 15.88 37.82 26.98
CA PRO A 660 15.20 37.87 25.69
C PRO A 660 15.92 38.73 24.64
N GLY A 661 16.24 38.13 23.49
CA GLY A 661 16.87 38.82 22.35
C GLY A 661 18.39 39.01 22.47
N SER A 662 19.03 38.53 23.53
CA SER A 662 20.48 38.54 23.65
C SER A 662 21.11 37.47 22.74
N PRO A 663 22.07 37.81 21.86
CA PRO A 663 22.89 36.82 21.15
C PRO A 663 23.95 36.19 22.07
N VAL A 664 24.03 36.64 23.32
CA VAL A 664 24.95 36.14 24.36
C VAL A 664 24.09 35.46 25.44
N PRO A 665 24.02 34.12 25.49
CA PRO A 665 23.31 33.40 26.53
C PRO A 665 23.94 33.58 27.92
N PHE A 666 23.10 33.43 28.95
CA PHE A 666 23.45 33.41 30.37
C PHE A 666 24.15 34.68 30.88
N THR A 667 23.57 35.84 30.60
CA THR A 667 24.07 37.14 31.09
C THR A 667 23.38 37.54 32.38
N GLY A 668 24.15 37.86 33.43
CA GLY A 668 23.56 38.37 34.68
C GLY A 668 24.36 37.98 35.92
N LYS A 669 23.74 38.19 37.10
CA LYS A 669 24.24 37.64 38.37
C LYS A 669 23.48 36.36 38.68
N PRO A 670 24.16 35.28 39.13
CA PRO A 670 23.48 34.08 39.60
C PRO A 670 22.44 34.44 40.67
N GLN A 671 21.25 33.87 40.53
CA GLN A 671 20.18 34.00 41.51
C GLN A 671 19.84 32.64 42.10
N THR A 672 19.53 32.61 43.40
CA THR A 672 19.02 31.40 44.04
C THR A 672 17.59 31.14 43.57
N VAL A 673 17.36 30.00 42.92
CA VAL A 673 16.04 29.60 42.43
C VAL A 673 15.41 28.49 43.28
N ALA A 674 16.24 27.68 43.95
CA ALA A 674 15.79 26.70 44.92
C ALA A 674 16.75 26.66 46.12
N SER A 675 16.21 26.71 47.34
CA SER A 675 16.99 26.53 48.57
C SER A 675 17.41 25.08 48.83
N GLY A 676 16.96 24.14 47.99
CA GLY A 676 17.18 22.70 48.15
C GLY A 676 16.17 22.05 49.10
N VAL A 677 15.94 20.75 48.89
CA VAL A 677 15.04 19.92 49.70
C VAL A 677 15.79 18.90 50.58
N GLY A 678 17.11 19.09 50.75
CA GLY A 678 17.97 18.20 51.54
C GLY A 678 18.24 16.85 50.86
N LYS A 679 18.13 16.81 49.53
CA LYS A 679 18.37 15.62 48.71
C LYS A 679 19.66 15.80 47.90
N PRO A 680 20.41 14.73 47.58
CA PRO A 680 21.64 14.84 46.82
C PRO A 680 21.44 15.57 45.49
N GLY A 681 22.26 16.57 45.18
CA GLY A 681 22.15 17.36 43.94
C GLY A 681 22.18 16.53 42.64
N GLY A 682 22.87 15.39 42.64
CA GLY A 682 22.89 14.45 41.50
C GLY A 682 21.51 13.86 41.16
N ASN A 683 20.57 13.86 42.09
CA ASN A 683 19.21 13.33 41.93
C ASN A 683 18.24 14.38 41.38
N VAL A 684 18.65 15.65 41.32
CA VAL A 684 17.77 16.75 40.90
C VAL A 684 17.65 16.80 39.37
N ARG A 685 16.43 16.99 38.89
CA ARG A 685 16.07 17.21 37.47
C ARG A 685 15.10 18.39 37.38
N PHE A 686 14.99 18.96 36.18
CA PHE A 686 14.05 20.02 35.86
C PHE A 686 13.35 19.70 34.56
N ALA A 687 12.01 19.78 34.53
CA ALA A 687 11.19 19.54 33.35
C ALA A 687 9.79 20.12 33.57
N ASP A 688 9.13 20.62 32.53
CA ASP A 688 7.74 21.07 32.60
C ASP A 688 6.80 19.85 32.57
N LEU A 689 6.35 19.41 33.74
CA LEU A 689 5.44 18.28 33.90
C LEU A 689 3.98 18.67 33.68
N ASN A 690 3.63 19.95 33.80
CA ASN A 690 2.24 20.39 33.89
C ASN A 690 1.76 21.11 32.60
N GLY A 691 2.70 21.51 31.74
CA GLY A 691 2.49 22.18 30.47
C GLY A 691 2.23 23.68 30.58
N ASP A 692 2.66 24.33 31.67
CA ASP A 692 2.49 25.78 31.86
C ASP A 692 3.69 26.60 31.36
N GLY A 693 4.71 25.95 30.83
CA GLY A 693 5.95 26.56 30.34
C GLY A 693 6.99 26.83 31.43
N LEU A 694 6.73 26.47 32.69
CA LEU A 694 7.70 26.62 33.78
C LEU A 694 8.26 25.25 34.19
N ALA A 695 9.57 25.08 34.16
CA ALA A 695 10.17 23.82 34.57
C ALA A 695 9.98 23.54 36.07
N GLU A 696 9.50 22.34 36.40
CA GLU A 696 9.38 21.85 37.78
C GLU A 696 10.69 21.40 38.40
N TYR A 697 10.76 21.45 39.73
CA TYR A 697 11.87 20.87 40.49
C TYR A 697 11.53 19.42 40.83
N LEU A 698 12.36 18.48 40.36
CA LEU A 698 12.15 17.04 40.51
C LEU A 698 13.32 16.39 41.25
N VAL A 699 13.01 15.41 42.10
CA VAL A 699 14.01 14.54 42.73
C VAL A 699 13.74 13.10 42.32
N VAL A 700 14.74 12.46 41.73
CA VAL A 700 14.74 11.04 41.39
C VAL A 700 15.62 10.28 42.37
N ASP A 701 14.99 9.51 43.26
CA ASP A 701 15.72 8.67 44.22
C ASP A 701 16.36 7.45 43.51
N PRO A 702 17.42 6.82 44.09
CA PRO A 702 18.11 5.70 43.46
C PRO A 702 17.25 4.48 43.17
N ASP A 703 16.09 4.33 43.81
CA ASP A 703 15.13 3.25 43.57
C ASP A 703 14.14 3.54 42.41
N GLY A 704 14.28 4.70 41.76
CA GLY A 704 13.37 5.15 40.69
C GLY A 704 12.13 5.88 41.19
N THR A 705 12.01 6.17 42.49
CA THR A 705 10.93 7.01 43.01
C THR A 705 11.13 8.47 42.60
N VAL A 706 10.07 9.12 42.11
CA VAL A 706 10.11 10.53 41.67
C VAL A 706 9.23 11.39 42.58
N GLN A 707 9.80 12.48 43.08
CA GLN A 707 9.10 13.53 43.83
C GLN A 707 9.14 14.85 43.08
N ALA A 708 8.05 15.63 43.13
CA ALA A 708 7.93 16.87 42.37
C ALA A 708 7.46 18.07 43.22
N TRP A 709 7.91 19.26 42.81
CA TRP A 709 7.44 20.55 43.31
C TRP A 709 7.08 21.43 42.11
N ILE A 710 5.82 21.87 42.04
CA ILE A 710 5.30 22.73 40.97
C ILE A 710 5.91 24.12 41.07
N ASN A 711 6.44 24.62 39.94
CA ASN A 711 6.98 25.95 39.84
C ASN A 711 5.84 26.98 39.72
N GLY A 712 5.79 27.95 40.62
CA GLY A 712 4.82 29.05 40.58
C GLY A 712 5.42 30.39 40.17
N GLY A 713 6.65 30.38 39.63
CA GLY A 713 7.42 31.56 39.27
C GLY A 713 8.13 32.24 40.46
N PRO A 714 8.85 33.34 40.21
CA PRO A 714 9.64 34.04 41.21
C PRO A 714 8.74 34.70 42.28
N LYS A 715 9.07 34.56 43.58
CA LYS A 715 8.33 35.22 44.67
C LYS A 715 8.36 36.75 44.54
N ARG A 716 9.46 37.29 43.99
CA ARG A 716 9.74 38.70 43.61
C ARG A 716 10.88 38.68 42.58
N GLU A 717 11.00 39.73 41.74
CA GLU A 717 12.12 39.89 40.78
C GLU A 717 13.48 39.69 41.48
N GLY A 718 14.20 38.62 41.13
CA GLY A 718 15.51 38.26 41.71
C GLY A 718 15.51 37.51 43.06
N GLY A 719 14.41 36.87 43.48
CA GLY A 719 14.32 36.05 44.71
C GLY A 719 13.81 34.62 44.49
N ASP A 720 13.81 33.79 45.56
CA ASP A 720 13.40 32.37 45.51
C ASP A 720 12.10 32.13 44.72
N TYR A 721 12.05 31.02 43.97
CA TYR A 721 10.86 30.61 43.25
C TYR A 721 9.82 29.98 44.20
N ILE A 722 8.55 30.03 43.78
CA ILE A 722 7.44 29.39 44.50
C ILE A 722 7.44 27.91 44.14
N TRP A 723 7.75 27.04 45.10
CA TRP A 723 7.76 25.59 44.92
C TRP A 723 6.60 24.96 45.69
N ARG A 724 5.62 24.36 45.00
CA ARG A 724 4.46 23.71 45.62
C ARG A 724 4.63 22.18 45.64
N PRO A 725 4.83 21.56 46.82
CA PRO A 725 5.11 20.13 46.91
C PRO A 725 3.92 19.28 46.42
N GLN A 726 4.21 18.26 45.61
CA GLN A 726 3.24 17.25 45.16
C GLN A 726 3.44 15.89 45.86
N GLY A 727 4.56 15.72 46.56
CA GLY A 727 4.95 14.43 47.14
C GLY A 727 5.48 13.48 46.06
N THR A 728 5.27 12.18 46.26
CA THR A 728 5.68 11.15 45.29
C THR A 728 4.71 11.11 44.12
N ILE A 729 5.21 11.32 42.91
CA ILE A 729 4.42 11.33 41.68
C ILE A 729 4.59 10.07 40.83
N ALA A 730 5.68 9.31 41.03
CA ALA A 730 5.91 8.03 40.36
C ALA A 730 6.78 7.08 41.22
N THR A 731 6.54 5.78 41.07
CA THR A 731 7.27 4.69 41.73
C THR A 731 7.41 3.50 40.78
N GLY A 732 8.39 2.63 41.01
CA GLY A 732 8.51 1.37 40.24
C GLY A 732 8.99 1.54 38.80
N LEU A 733 9.63 2.67 38.50
CA LEU A 733 10.08 3.02 37.16
C LEU A 733 11.36 2.30 36.71
N ARG A 734 12.09 1.65 37.62
CA ARG A 734 13.52 1.35 37.42
C ARG A 734 13.83 -0.14 37.31
N SER A 735 14.46 -0.54 36.21
CA SER A 735 15.30 -1.75 36.15
C SER A 735 16.70 -1.47 36.72
N PRO A 736 17.44 -2.48 37.22
CA PRO A 736 18.81 -2.27 37.66
C PRO A 736 19.65 -1.60 36.55
N ASP A 737 20.45 -0.59 36.92
CA ASP A 737 21.36 0.15 36.04
C ASP A 737 20.77 1.22 35.10
N SER A 738 19.44 1.44 35.08
CA SER A 738 18.81 2.48 34.24
C SER A 738 18.81 3.89 34.86
N GLN A 739 18.55 4.92 34.02
CA GLN A 739 18.48 6.34 34.37
C GLN A 739 17.13 6.95 33.94
N VAL A 740 16.47 7.64 34.86
CA VAL A 740 15.22 8.37 34.55
C VAL A 740 15.51 9.71 33.89
N GLN A 741 14.93 9.92 32.71
CA GLN A 741 14.91 11.19 31.97
C GLN A 741 13.48 11.70 31.81
N PHE A 742 13.36 12.98 31.45
CA PHE A 742 12.08 13.66 31.25
C PHE A 742 12.12 14.44 29.94
N ALA A 743 11.16 14.21 29.05
CA ALA A 743 11.03 14.92 27.78
C ALA A 743 9.60 14.76 27.23
N ASP A 744 9.11 15.73 26.45
CA ASP A 744 7.80 15.65 25.79
C ASP A 744 7.88 14.79 24.52
N LEU A 745 7.41 13.53 24.57
CA LEU A 745 7.50 12.61 23.43
C LEU A 745 6.30 12.68 22.51
N ASP A 746 5.11 13.03 23.01
CA ASP A 746 3.89 13.06 22.21
C ASP A 746 3.50 14.46 21.70
N GLY A 747 4.23 15.49 22.15
CA GLY A 747 4.09 16.88 21.72
C GLY A 747 2.92 17.59 22.37
N ASP A 748 2.46 17.10 23.53
CA ASP A 748 1.31 17.68 24.25
C ASP A 748 1.69 18.85 25.16
N GLY A 749 2.97 19.20 25.23
CA GLY A 749 3.55 20.25 26.04
C GLY A 749 3.96 19.78 27.45
N LYS A 750 3.73 18.52 27.83
CA LYS A 750 4.11 17.97 29.13
C LYS A 750 5.26 16.99 28.98
N ALA A 751 6.20 17.05 29.91
CA ALA A 751 7.29 16.09 29.95
C ALA A 751 6.80 14.70 30.41
N ASP A 752 7.12 13.69 29.62
CA ASP A 752 6.93 12.27 29.92
C ASP A 752 8.10 11.71 30.73
N ILE A 753 7.92 10.50 31.29
CA ILE A 753 8.97 9.77 32.00
C ILE A 753 9.58 8.70 31.11
N LEU A 754 10.92 8.66 31.09
CA LEU A 754 11.73 7.72 30.30
C LEU A 754 12.70 6.97 31.21
N ASP A 755 12.58 5.64 31.32
CA ASP A 755 13.55 4.80 32.03
C ASP A 755 14.57 4.23 31.04
N VAL A 756 15.77 4.82 30.98
CA VAL A 756 16.79 4.53 29.97
C VAL A 756 17.89 3.64 30.53
N ASN A 757 18.08 2.44 29.99
CA ASN A 757 19.27 1.62 30.20
C ASN A 757 20.47 2.24 29.45
N PRO A 758 21.48 2.77 30.16
CA PRO A 758 22.61 3.44 29.54
C PRO A 758 23.56 2.50 28.79
N ALA A 759 23.52 1.18 29.06
CA ALA A 759 24.39 0.20 28.42
C ALA A 759 23.81 -0.33 27.10
N THR A 760 22.49 -0.47 27.01
CA THR A 760 21.81 -1.02 25.83
C THR A 760 21.08 0.05 25.02
N GLY A 761 20.82 1.21 25.62
CA GLY A 761 19.97 2.23 25.06
C GLY A 761 18.49 1.87 25.12
N GLU A 762 18.09 0.79 25.82
CA GLU A 762 16.67 0.44 26.05
C GLU A 762 15.97 1.53 26.84
N THR A 763 14.77 1.93 26.46
CA THR A 763 14.03 2.99 27.14
C THR A 763 12.60 2.56 27.31
N TRP A 764 12.07 2.66 28.52
CA TRP A 764 10.65 2.46 28.79
C TRP A 764 9.95 3.81 28.94
N LEU A 765 8.76 3.95 28.34
CA LEU A 765 7.99 5.20 28.33
C LEU A 765 6.77 5.13 29.26
N TRP A 766 6.59 6.18 30.06
CA TRP A 766 5.35 6.49 30.78
C TRP A 766 4.86 7.87 30.36
N ARG A 767 3.73 7.90 29.66
CA ARG A 767 3.11 9.16 29.21
C ARG A 767 2.45 9.91 30.35
N ASN A 768 2.62 11.23 30.35
CA ASN A 768 2.13 12.12 31.37
C ASN A 768 0.66 12.49 31.15
N GLY A 769 -0.24 11.84 31.88
CA GLY A 769 -1.67 12.19 31.88
C GLY A 769 -2.01 13.44 32.72
N GLY A 770 -1.02 14.03 33.39
CA GLY A 770 -1.16 15.17 34.29
C GLY A 770 -1.76 14.81 35.66
N PRO A 771 -1.91 15.82 36.54
CA PRO A 771 -2.58 15.63 37.82
C PRO A 771 -4.08 15.34 37.57
N PRO A 772 -4.66 14.25 38.11
CA PRO A 772 -6.10 14.04 38.10
C PRO A 772 -6.78 15.17 38.91
N ALA A 773 -8.11 15.29 38.79
CA ALA A 773 -8.91 16.21 39.62
C ALA A 773 -8.96 15.83 41.13
N GLY A 774 -7.92 15.17 41.66
CA GLY A 774 -7.76 14.66 43.02
C GLY A 774 -6.27 14.33 43.35
N PRO A 775 -5.96 13.73 44.50
CA PRO A 775 -4.57 13.40 44.86
C PRO A 775 -4.00 12.26 44.00
N GLY A 776 -2.84 12.49 43.38
CA GLY A 776 -2.11 11.53 42.54
C GLY A 776 -1.52 12.19 41.30
N TRP A 777 -0.68 11.50 40.54
CA TRP A 777 -0.25 11.92 39.20
C TRP A 777 -0.57 10.77 38.24
N THR A 778 -1.14 11.06 37.07
CA THR A 778 -1.56 10.00 36.14
C THR A 778 -0.44 9.68 35.17
N TRP A 779 -0.03 8.42 35.12
CA TRP A 779 1.00 7.92 34.19
C TRP A 779 0.46 6.75 33.39
N HIS A 780 0.65 6.78 32.06
CA HIS A 780 0.25 5.71 31.16
C HIS A 780 1.50 4.99 30.63
N GLN A 781 1.78 3.79 31.15
CA GLN A 781 2.90 2.97 30.69
C GLN A 781 2.67 2.51 29.25
N GLN A 782 3.62 2.79 28.35
CA GLN A 782 3.57 2.41 26.93
C GLN A 782 4.49 1.21 26.60
N GLY A 783 5.43 0.87 27.49
CA GLY A 783 6.40 -0.22 27.29
C GLY A 783 7.76 0.29 26.78
N SER A 784 8.61 -0.63 26.32
CA SER A 784 9.93 -0.30 25.77
C SER A 784 9.80 0.35 24.39
N ILE A 785 10.41 1.52 24.23
CA ILE A 785 10.46 2.31 23.00
C ILE A 785 11.83 2.25 22.32
N THR A 786 12.90 1.68 22.91
CA THR A 786 14.25 1.74 22.26
C THR A 786 15.23 0.56 22.32
N ALA A 787 14.92 -0.65 22.84
CA ALA A 787 15.81 -1.81 22.60
C ALA A 787 15.10 -3.10 22.22
N GLY A 788 15.85 -3.89 21.43
CA GLY A 788 15.43 -5.12 20.78
C GLY A 788 15.13 -6.24 21.78
N ASN A 789 13.95 -6.80 21.63
CA ASN A 789 13.54 -7.94 22.42
C ASN A 789 14.28 -9.19 21.91
N SER A 790 15.11 -9.84 22.74
CA SER A 790 15.61 -11.20 22.50
C SER A 790 14.53 -12.25 22.81
N SER A 791 13.26 -11.85 22.76
CA SER A 791 12.12 -12.74 22.86
C SER A 791 11.79 -13.25 21.46
N GLN A 792 11.58 -14.55 21.34
CA GLN A 792 11.21 -15.17 20.07
C GLN A 792 9.74 -15.60 20.12
N VAL A 793 9.07 -15.46 18.97
CA VAL A 793 7.72 -15.99 18.79
C VAL A 793 7.82 -17.30 18.03
N VAL A 794 7.17 -18.33 18.54
CA VAL A 794 7.05 -19.63 17.89
C VAL A 794 5.60 -20.09 17.91
N TYR A 795 5.25 -20.96 16.97
CA TYR A 795 3.93 -21.57 16.87
C TYR A 795 4.02 -23.06 17.19
N ALA A 796 3.19 -23.55 18.10
CA ALA A 796 3.08 -24.97 18.43
C ALA A 796 1.75 -25.25 19.14
N ASP A 797 1.13 -26.40 18.89
CA ASP A 797 -0.08 -26.81 19.63
C ASP A 797 0.31 -27.18 21.07
N ILE A 798 -0.11 -26.39 22.06
CA ILE A 798 0.17 -26.70 23.48
C ILE A 798 -1.03 -27.32 24.19
N ASN A 799 -2.19 -27.36 23.54
CA ASN A 799 -3.47 -27.66 24.19
C ASN A 799 -4.16 -28.94 23.67
N ASP A 800 -3.65 -29.54 22.59
CA ASP A 800 -4.15 -30.73 21.89
C ASP A 800 -5.49 -30.47 21.17
N ASP A 801 -5.58 -29.36 20.44
CA ASP A 801 -6.72 -29.03 19.57
C ASP A 801 -6.36 -29.05 18.07
N SER A 802 -5.14 -29.51 17.74
CA SER A 802 -4.55 -29.57 16.42
C SER A 802 -4.32 -28.21 15.76
N ARG A 803 -4.44 -27.11 16.50
CA ARG A 803 -4.09 -25.77 16.01
C ARG A 803 -2.85 -25.28 16.73
N ALA A 804 -1.93 -24.73 15.95
CA ALA A 804 -0.75 -24.13 16.53
C ALA A 804 -1.12 -22.86 17.32
N ASP A 805 -0.64 -22.82 18.56
CA ASP A 805 -0.83 -21.72 19.49
C ASP A 805 0.35 -20.73 19.41
N TYR A 806 0.10 -19.47 19.79
CA TYR A 806 1.10 -18.40 19.76
C TYR A 806 1.91 -18.41 21.06
N LEU A 807 3.22 -18.59 20.97
CA LEU A 807 4.13 -18.66 22.11
C LEU A 807 5.18 -17.54 22.04
N GLN A 808 5.23 -16.71 23.07
CA GLN A 808 6.30 -15.74 23.29
C GLN A 808 7.30 -16.33 24.29
N ILE A 809 8.52 -16.61 23.85
CA ILE A 809 9.62 -17.07 24.69
C ILE A 809 10.51 -15.89 25.02
N ASN A 810 10.61 -15.54 26.29
CA ASN A 810 11.44 -14.46 26.80
C ASN A 810 12.93 -14.83 26.78
N ALA A 811 13.80 -13.83 26.93
CA ALA A 811 15.26 -13.97 26.98
C ALA A 811 15.77 -14.99 28.01
N ASP A 812 15.03 -15.16 29.11
CA ASP A 812 15.32 -16.05 30.25
C ASP A 812 14.64 -17.43 30.14
N GLY A 813 13.96 -17.69 29.02
CA GLY A 813 13.22 -18.92 28.77
C GLY A 813 11.83 -18.97 29.38
N ALA A 814 11.34 -17.91 30.05
CA ALA A 814 9.94 -17.85 30.45
C ALA A 814 9.03 -17.77 29.21
N VAL A 815 7.84 -18.38 29.28
CA VAL A 815 6.92 -18.49 28.12
C VAL A 815 5.55 -17.95 28.46
N ARG A 816 5.06 -17.04 27.61
CA ARG A 816 3.67 -16.59 27.61
C ARG A 816 2.98 -17.15 26.38
N ALA A 817 1.71 -17.55 26.54
CA ALA A 817 0.98 -18.22 25.47
C ALA A 817 -0.41 -17.63 25.23
N TRP A 818 -0.87 -17.75 23.99
CA TRP A 818 -2.23 -17.48 23.57
C TRP A 818 -2.73 -18.65 22.75
N THR A 819 -3.85 -19.25 23.17
CA THR A 819 -4.40 -20.41 22.47
C THR A 819 -5.27 -20.00 21.29
N ASN A 820 -5.16 -20.74 20.19
CA ASN A 820 -5.76 -20.47 18.89
C ASN A 820 -7.18 -21.06 18.77
N GLY A 821 -8.19 -20.20 18.89
CA GLY A 821 -9.60 -20.55 18.67
C GLY A 821 -10.04 -20.55 17.20
N GLY A 822 -9.14 -20.30 16.24
CA GLY A 822 -9.42 -20.23 14.82
C GLY A 822 -9.92 -18.86 14.35
N PRO A 823 -10.29 -18.73 13.06
CA PRO A 823 -10.74 -17.47 12.48
C PRO A 823 -12.09 -17.02 13.08
N LYS A 824 -12.23 -15.71 13.33
CA LYS A 824 -13.48 -15.12 13.82
C LYS A 824 -14.56 -15.08 12.73
N PRO A 825 -15.85 -15.31 13.06
CA PRO A 825 -16.95 -15.13 12.12
C PRO A 825 -16.98 -13.67 11.61
N GLY A 826 -16.94 -13.49 10.29
CA GLY A 826 -16.87 -12.16 9.66
C GLY A 826 -15.51 -11.81 9.02
N GLY A 827 -14.47 -12.64 9.23
CA GLY A 827 -13.19 -12.56 8.52
C GLY A 827 -12.18 -11.54 9.08
N GLY A 828 -10.89 -11.75 8.78
CA GLY A 828 -9.79 -10.80 9.03
C GLY A 828 -9.17 -10.78 10.43
N ASP A 829 -9.61 -11.63 11.36
CA ASP A 829 -9.08 -11.70 12.73
C ASP A 829 -9.23 -13.12 13.30
N TRP A 830 -8.39 -13.51 14.26
CA TRP A 830 -8.31 -14.85 14.84
C TRP A 830 -8.58 -14.79 16.35
N TYR A 831 -9.22 -15.84 16.89
CA TYR A 831 -9.46 -15.95 18.33
C TYR A 831 -8.15 -16.34 19.04
N TRP A 832 -7.50 -15.37 19.68
CA TRP A 832 -6.37 -15.62 20.56
C TRP A 832 -6.78 -15.49 22.01
N THR A 833 -6.77 -16.59 22.76
CA THR A 833 -7.13 -16.58 24.19
C THR A 833 -5.87 -16.54 25.06
N PRO A 834 -5.61 -15.44 25.80
CA PRO A 834 -4.40 -15.33 26.62
C PRO A 834 -4.41 -16.36 27.75
N GLN A 835 -3.32 -17.13 27.86
CA GLN A 835 -3.08 -18.08 28.96
C GLN A 835 -2.19 -17.50 30.07
N GLY A 836 -1.59 -16.33 29.82
CA GLY A 836 -0.60 -15.73 30.72
C GLY A 836 0.76 -16.41 30.59
N THR A 837 1.56 -16.37 31.67
CA THR A 837 2.83 -17.11 31.73
C THR A 837 2.51 -18.58 32.00
N ILE A 838 2.84 -19.45 31.03
CA ILE A 838 2.61 -20.89 31.13
C ILE A 838 3.85 -21.63 31.62
N ALA A 839 5.04 -21.03 31.52
CA ALA A 839 6.29 -21.53 32.08
C ALA A 839 7.14 -20.37 32.61
N GLY A 840 7.60 -20.43 33.86
CA GLY A 840 8.48 -19.42 34.45
C GLY A 840 9.94 -19.48 33.98
N GLY A 841 10.27 -20.43 33.09
CA GLY A 841 11.62 -20.68 32.61
C GLY A 841 12.41 -21.63 33.51
N VAL A 842 13.42 -22.27 32.93
CA VAL A 842 14.25 -23.30 33.59
C VAL A 842 15.70 -22.87 33.77
N GLY A 843 15.96 -21.55 33.70
CA GLY A 843 17.30 -20.96 33.77
C GLY A 843 18.15 -21.15 32.50
N ALA A 844 17.54 -21.55 31.39
CA ALA A 844 18.17 -21.59 30.07
C ALA A 844 17.89 -20.27 29.32
N ALA A 845 18.77 -19.87 28.41
CA ALA A 845 18.48 -18.70 27.57
C ALA A 845 17.30 -19.00 26.63
N GLY A 846 16.46 -18.00 26.37
CA GLY A 846 15.29 -18.14 25.51
C GLY A 846 15.63 -18.72 24.14
N ARG A 847 16.75 -18.29 23.54
CA ARG A 847 17.25 -18.80 22.25
C ARG A 847 17.58 -20.31 22.21
N ASP A 848 17.70 -20.96 23.36
CA ASP A 848 18.01 -22.39 23.49
C ASP A 848 16.74 -23.22 23.70
N VAL A 849 15.58 -22.55 23.87
CA VAL A 849 14.27 -23.18 24.07
C VAL A 849 13.62 -23.48 22.71
N ARG A 850 12.99 -24.65 22.61
CA ARG A 850 12.20 -25.13 21.46
C ARG A 850 10.90 -25.77 21.99
N PHE A 851 9.92 -25.88 21.11
CA PHE A 851 8.68 -26.61 21.35
C PHE A 851 8.54 -27.72 20.31
N ALA A 852 8.28 -28.94 20.76
CA ALA A 852 8.08 -30.12 19.92
C ALA A 852 7.36 -31.20 20.73
N ASP A 853 6.46 -31.97 20.11
CA ASP A 853 5.82 -33.11 20.78
C ASP A 853 6.81 -34.28 20.88
N ILE A 854 7.48 -34.41 22.03
CA ILE A 854 8.53 -35.40 22.22
C ILE A 854 7.94 -36.74 22.68
N ASN A 855 6.78 -36.74 23.34
CA ASN A 855 6.16 -37.97 23.88
C ASN A 855 5.06 -38.55 22.96
N GLY A 856 4.59 -37.79 21.97
CA GLY A 856 3.58 -38.16 20.98
C GLY A 856 2.16 -38.10 21.54
N ASP A 857 1.88 -37.14 22.43
CA ASP A 857 0.55 -36.98 23.05
C ASP A 857 -0.31 -35.86 22.46
N GLY A 858 0.17 -35.22 21.39
CA GLY A 858 -0.48 -34.11 20.69
C GLY A 858 -0.11 -32.74 21.26
N ARG A 859 0.56 -32.65 22.41
CA ARG A 859 0.97 -31.39 23.03
C ARG A 859 2.45 -31.15 22.84
N ALA A 860 2.79 -29.95 22.42
CA ALA A 860 4.18 -29.55 22.35
C ALA A 860 4.80 -29.47 23.74
N ASP A 861 5.97 -30.09 23.88
CA ASP A 861 6.78 -30.14 25.09
C ASP A 861 7.81 -29.02 25.13
N TYR A 862 8.20 -28.59 26.33
CA TYR A 862 9.25 -27.59 26.52
C TYR A 862 10.60 -28.28 26.40
N VAL A 863 11.40 -27.90 25.41
CA VAL A 863 12.69 -28.51 25.11
C VAL A 863 13.81 -27.48 25.21
N VAL A 864 14.92 -27.83 25.85
CA VAL A 864 16.16 -27.03 25.87
C VAL A 864 17.26 -27.79 25.16
N VAL A 865 17.82 -27.17 24.13
CA VAL A 865 18.99 -27.67 23.38
C VAL A 865 20.21 -26.86 23.78
N ASP A 866 21.23 -27.50 24.31
CA ASP A 866 22.48 -26.81 24.63
C ASP A 866 23.42 -26.71 23.40
N ASP A 867 24.48 -25.90 23.54
CA ASP A 867 25.48 -25.70 22.50
C ASP A 867 26.15 -27.00 22.02
N SER A 868 26.14 -28.07 22.82
CA SER A 868 26.70 -29.39 22.49
C SER A 868 25.72 -30.33 21.78
N GLY A 869 24.47 -29.88 21.62
CA GLY A 869 23.36 -30.67 21.08
C GLY A 869 22.73 -31.62 22.10
N SER A 870 23.08 -31.54 23.39
CA SER A 870 22.36 -32.28 24.42
C SER A 870 21.02 -31.61 24.71
N VAL A 871 20.01 -32.45 25.01
CA VAL A 871 18.61 -32.06 25.06
C VAL A 871 18.04 -32.41 26.43
N ARG A 872 17.41 -31.41 27.07
CA ARG A 872 16.55 -31.61 28.24
C ARG A 872 15.12 -31.28 27.88
N ALA A 873 14.16 -32.04 28.40
CA ALA A 873 12.74 -31.83 28.10
C ALA A 873 11.87 -31.86 29.35
N TRP A 874 10.73 -31.17 29.25
CA TRP A 874 9.64 -31.20 30.21
C TRP A 874 8.36 -31.47 29.46
N THR A 875 7.68 -32.56 29.80
CA THR A 875 6.45 -32.95 29.09
C THR A 875 5.25 -32.12 29.57
N ASN A 876 4.43 -31.68 28.62
CA ASN A 876 3.30 -30.78 28.85
C ASN A 876 2.04 -31.53 29.34
N GLY A 877 1.67 -31.34 30.60
CA GLY A 877 0.45 -31.87 31.21
C GLY A 877 -0.76 -30.91 31.18
N GLY A 878 -0.64 -29.76 30.51
CA GLY A 878 -1.70 -28.76 30.39
C GLY A 878 -1.85 -27.82 31.60
N PRO A 879 -2.92 -27.00 31.61
CA PRO A 879 -3.12 -25.95 32.60
C PRO A 879 -3.37 -26.49 34.02
N LYS A 880 -2.80 -25.80 35.02
CA LYS A 880 -2.92 -26.17 36.43
C LYS A 880 -4.17 -25.57 37.09
N PRO A 881 -4.97 -26.35 37.85
CA PRO A 881 -6.06 -25.81 38.67
C PRO A 881 -5.54 -24.78 39.67
N GLY A 882 -6.08 -23.56 39.61
CA GLY A 882 -5.69 -22.44 40.49
C GLY A 882 -4.73 -21.41 39.89
N GLY A 883 -4.31 -21.58 38.63
CA GLY A 883 -3.45 -20.63 37.90
C GLY A 883 -1.94 -20.80 38.16
N GLY A 884 -1.13 -20.00 37.44
CA GLY A 884 0.34 -20.10 37.41
C GLY A 884 0.84 -21.02 36.29
N ASP A 885 2.11 -21.43 36.39
CA ASP A 885 2.75 -22.33 35.43
C ASP A 885 1.91 -23.60 35.19
N TRP A 886 1.86 -24.01 33.92
CA TRP A 886 1.25 -25.26 33.49
C TRP A 886 2.02 -26.47 34.07
N TYR A 887 1.43 -27.66 33.97
CA TYR A 887 2.07 -28.89 34.45
C TYR A 887 3.22 -29.29 33.53
N TRP A 888 4.44 -28.86 33.85
CA TRP A 888 5.66 -29.27 33.17
C TRP A 888 6.36 -30.40 33.94
N THR A 889 6.33 -31.63 33.41
CA THR A 889 6.96 -32.78 34.08
C THR A 889 8.40 -32.98 33.58
N PRO A 890 9.43 -32.76 34.42
CA PRO A 890 10.82 -32.89 33.99
C PRO A 890 11.17 -34.33 33.60
N GLN A 891 11.73 -34.50 32.39
CA GLN A 891 12.23 -35.79 31.89
C GLN A 891 13.75 -35.95 32.09
N GLY A 892 14.44 -34.87 32.47
CA GLY A 892 15.89 -34.83 32.57
C GLY A 892 16.55 -34.68 31.19
N THR A 893 17.78 -35.17 31.06
CA THR A 893 18.47 -35.23 29.76
C THR A 893 17.91 -36.40 28.97
N ILE A 894 17.25 -36.10 27.85
CA ILE A 894 16.63 -37.10 26.96
C ILE A 894 17.56 -37.48 25.80
N ALA A 895 18.55 -36.65 25.49
CA ALA A 895 19.63 -36.95 24.53
C ALA A 895 20.95 -36.33 25.01
N GLY A 896 22.02 -37.13 25.08
CA GLY A 896 23.37 -36.65 25.43
C GLY A 896 24.09 -35.86 24.34
N GLY A 897 23.46 -35.67 23.17
CA GLY A 897 24.06 -35.04 22.00
C GLY A 897 24.87 -36.01 21.14
N VAL A 898 25.04 -35.66 19.87
CA VAL A 898 25.71 -36.50 18.86
C VAL A 898 27.01 -35.88 18.31
N GLY A 899 27.53 -34.86 19.01
CA GLY A 899 28.73 -34.11 18.64
C GLY A 899 28.49 -33.03 17.58
N ALA A 900 27.24 -32.75 17.24
CA ALA A 900 26.83 -31.60 16.43
C ALA A 900 26.46 -30.43 17.36
N PRO A 901 26.77 -29.17 16.99
CA PRO A 901 26.39 -28.01 17.78
C PRO A 901 24.86 -27.88 17.88
N GLY A 902 24.37 -27.33 18.98
CA GLY A 902 22.94 -27.11 19.22
C GLY A 902 22.23 -26.34 18.10
N SER A 903 22.94 -25.42 17.44
CA SER A 903 22.43 -24.63 16.30
C SER A 903 22.11 -25.44 15.05
N GLN A 904 22.59 -26.69 14.95
CA GLN A 904 22.30 -27.61 13.84
C GLN A 904 21.18 -28.61 14.17
N ILE A 905 20.62 -28.56 15.38
CA ILE A 905 19.61 -29.50 15.84
C ILE A 905 18.20 -28.95 15.55
N GLN A 906 17.38 -29.77 14.91
CA GLN A 906 15.94 -29.54 14.69
C GLN A 906 15.15 -30.75 15.22
N PHE A 907 13.88 -30.51 15.52
CA PHE A 907 12.92 -31.55 15.90
C PHE A 907 11.79 -31.55 14.89
N ALA A 908 11.49 -32.71 14.30
CA ALA A 908 10.43 -32.90 13.33
C ALA A 908 10.04 -34.38 13.29
N ASP A 909 8.77 -34.71 13.07
CA ASP A 909 8.34 -36.09 12.88
C ASP A 909 8.68 -36.55 11.45
N ILE A 910 9.81 -37.23 11.27
CA ILE A 910 10.30 -37.61 9.93
C ILE A 910 9.69 -38.95 9.50
N ASN A 911 9.28 -39.80 10.46
CA ASN A 911 8.77 -41.15 10.19
C ASN A 911 7.23 -41.27 10.26
N GLY A 912 6.53 -40.24 10.73
CA GLY A 912 5.08 -40.15 10.82
C GLY A 912 4.49 -40.93 11.99
N ASP A 913 5.20 -41.04 13.12
CA ASP A 913 4.75 -41.73 14.33
C ASP A 913 4.25 -40.82 15.46
N ASP A 914 4.05 -39.54 15.13
CA ASP A 914 3.61 -38.43 15.97
C ASP A 914 4.62 -37.98 17.03
N ARG A 915 5.82 -38.56 17.06
CA ARG A 915 6.89 -38.10 17.94
C ARG A 915 7.93 -37.35 17.16
N ALA A 916 8.32 -36.20 17.69
CA ALA A 916 9.39 -35.44 17.09
C ALA A 916 10.74 -36.20 17.17
N ASP A 917 11.38 -36.34 16.02
CA ASP A 917 12.67 -36.99 15.85
C ASP A 917 13.83 -36.01 16.05
N TYR A 918 15.01 -36.52 16.43
CA TYR A 918 16.20 -35.72 16.58
C TYR A 918 16.90 -35.61 15.22
N VAL A 919 16.96 -34.40 14.67
CA VAL A 919 17.48 -34.13 13.32
C VAL A 919 18.70 -33.22 13.38
N VAL A 920 19.79 -33.62 12.72
CA VAL A 920 21.00 -32.81 12.53
C VAL A 920 21.06 -32.34 11.08
N VAL A 921 21.04 -31.03 10.89
CA VAL A 921 21.22 -30.38 9.59
C VAL A 921 22.63 -29.82 9.50
N ASN A 922 23.46 -30.41 8.65
CA ASN A 922 24.83 -29.93 8.45
C ASN A 922 24.85 -28.65 7.61
N ASP A 923 25.94 -27.90 7.67
CA ASP A 923 26.11 -26.64 6.91
C ASP A 923 25.93 -26.80 5.40
N SER A 924 26.16 -28.00 4.86
CA SER A 924 25.96 -28.34 3.44
C SER A 924 24.49 -28.66 3.07
N GLY A 925 23.57 -28.59 4.03
CA GLY A 925 22.17 -28.98 3.88
C GLY A 925 21.92 -30.49 3.93
N SER A 926 22.94 -31.30 4.20
CA SER A 926 22.77 -32.76 4.38
C SER A 926 22.24 -33.07 5.78
N VAL A 927 21.44 -34.12 5.90
CA VAL A 927 20.64 -34.39 7.10
C VAL A 927 20.90 -35.78 7.65
N ARG A 928 21.12 -35.86 8.96
CA ARG A 928 21.16 -37.10 9.73
C ARG A 928 20.05 -37.09 10.76
N ALA A 929 19.36 -38.22 10.94
CA ALA A 929 18.24 -38.31 11.88
C ALA A 929 18.33 -39.52 12.80
N TRP A 930 17.68 -39.39 13.96
CA TRP A 930 17.44 -40.47 14.91
C TRP A 930 15.96 -40.46 15.29
N THR A 931 15.28 -41.58 15.05
CA THR A 931 13.84 -41.67 15.32
C THR A 931 13.54 -41.92 16.79
N ASN A 932 12.49 -41.28 17.32
CA ASN A 932 12.17 -41.25 18.75
C ASN A 932 11.32 -42.44 19.22
N GLY A 933 11.95 -43.39 19.90
CA GLY A 933 11.28 -44.54 20.53
C GLY A 933 10.70 -44.29 21.93
N GLY A 934 10.85 -43.09 22.49
CA GLY A 934 10.36 -42.74 23.83
C GLY A 934 11.32 -43.09 24.99
N PRO A 935 10.84 -42.97 26.25
CA PRO A 935 11.66 -43.18 27.45
C PRO A 935 12.23 -44.60 27.57
N LYS A 936 13.49 -44.73 28.01
CA LYS A 936 14.10 -46.03 28.33
C LYS A 936 13.68 -46.53 29.73
N PRO A 937 13.35 -47.82 29.89
CA PRO A 937 13.24 -48.45 31.20
C PRO A 937 14.55 -48.29 31.99
N GLY A 938 14.48 -47.65 33.16
CA GLY A 938 15.64 -47.42 34.03
C GLY A 938 16.25 -46.01 33.97
N GLY A 939 15.73 -45.11 33.12
CA GLY A 939 16.16 -43.70 33.02
C GLY A 939 17.37 -43.47 32.12
N GLY A 940 17.77 -42.20 31.97
CA GLY A 940 18.82 -41.75 31.03
C GLY A 940 18.25 -41.35 29.66
N ASP A 941 19.13 -41.24 28.66
CA ASP A 941 18.74 -40.90 27.28
C ASP A 941 17.59 -41.78 26.79
N TRP A 942 16.63 -41.17 26.09
CA TRP A 942 15.53 -41.87 25.45
C TRP A 942 16.00 -42.79 24.32
N TYR A 943 15.12 -43.66 23.81
CA TYR A 943 15.41 -44.49 22.66
C TYR A 943 15.51 -43.61 21.41
N TRP A 944 16.71 -43.44 20.88
CA TRP A 944 16.98 -42.72 19.64
C TRP A 944 17.56 -43.70 18.62
N ALA A 945 16.75 -44.14 17.65
CA ALA A 945 17.18 -45.13 16.65
C ALA A 945 17.86 -44.42 15.46
N PRO A 946 19.18 -44.64 15.23
CA PRO A 946 19.90 -43.94 14.17
C PRO A 946 19.42 -44.34 12.78
N GLN A 947 19.06 -43.36 11.95
CA GLN A 947 18.67 -43.57 10.55
C GLN A 947 19.84 -43.36 9.57
N GLY A 948 20.97 -42.83 10.04
CA GLY A 948 22.10 -42.48 9.19
C GLY A 948 21.89 -41.14 8.49
N THR A 949 22.46 -40.97 7.30
CA THR A 949 22.19 -39.82 6.43
C THR A 949 20.89 -40.08 5.67
N ILE A 950 19.86 -39.29 5.94
CA ILE A 950 18.54 -39.43 5.32
C ILE A 950 18.40 -38.51 4.10
N ALA A 951 19.23 -37.47 3.98
CA ALA A 951 19.31 -36.61 2.81
C ALA A 951 20.76 -36.16 2.56
N GLY A 952 21.27 -36.34 1.34
CA GLY A 952 22.60 -35.86 0.93
C GLY A 952 22.72 -34.33 0.85
N GLY A 953 21.61 -33.60 0.90
CA GLY A 953 21.51 -32.15 0.72
C GLY A 953 21.35 -31.75 -0.74
N VAL A 954 20.73 -30.59 -0.96
CA VAL A 954 20.37 -30.09 -2.30
C VAL A 954 21.23 -28.91 -2.77
N GLY A 955 22.38 -28.69 -2.12
CA GLY A 955 23.29 -27.58 -2.40
C GLY A 955 22.93 -26.25 -1.72
N ALA A 956 21.86 -26.24 -0.90
CA ALA A 956 21.52 -25.13 -0.02
C ALA A 956 22.33 -25.16 1.28
N ALA A 957 22.54 -24.00 1.90
CA ALA A 957 23.17 -23.92 3.21
C ALA A 957 22.25 -24.50 4.29
N GLY A 958 22.78 -25.25 5.25
CA GLY A 958 22.00 -25.90 6.30
C GLY A 958 21.08 -24.97 7.09
N ARG A 959 21.52 -23.73 7.35
CA ARG A 959 20.70 -22.70 8.03
C ARG A 959 19.40 -22.34 7.31
N ASN A 960 19.29 -22.64 6.01
CA ASN A 960 18.10 -22.40 5.19
C ASN A 960 17.16 -23.61 5.14
N VAL A 961 17.56 -24.75 5.70
CA VAL A 961 16.75 -25.97 5.67
C VAL A 961 15.76 -25.97 6.84
N ARG A 962 14.52 -26.34 6.56
CA ARG A 962 13.44 -26.53 7.55
C ARG A 962 12.73 -27.85 7.27
N PHE A 963 12.00 -28.33 8.28
CA PHE A 963 11.14 -29.50 8.20
C PHE A 963 9.73 -29.14 8.63
N ALA A 964 8.75 -29.56 7.84
CA ALA A 964 7.33 -29.24 8.01
C ALA A 964 6.47 -30.19 7.15
N ASP A 965 5.33 -30.67 7.62
CA ASP A 965 4.42 -31.49 6.79
C ASP A 965 3.52 -30.61 5.91
N LEU A 966 3.93 -30.38 4.66
CA LEU A 966 3.17 -29.57 3.71
C LEU A 966 2.11 -30.40 2.97
N THR A 967 2.16 -31.73 3.06
CA THR A 967 1.25 -32.63 2.32
C THR A 967 0.09 -33.13 3.15
N GLY A 968 0.22 -33.10 4.48
CA GLY A 968 -0.72 -33.66 5.45
C GLY A 968 -0.63 -35.18 5.55
N ASP A 969 0.52 -35.76 5.20
CA ASP A 969 0.76 -37.20 5.26
C ASP A 969 1.39 -37.67 6.58
N ARG A 970 1.52 -36.73 7.54
CA ARG A 970 2.14 -36.82 8.87
C ARG A 970 3.66 -36.91 8.87
N ARG A 971 4.32 -36.88 7.71
CA ARG A 971 5.78 -36.87 7.65
C ARG A 971 6.27 -35.49 7.30
N ALA A 972 7.21 -34.98 8.08
CA ALA A 972 7.83 -33.71 7.79
C ALA A 972 8.62 -33.78 6.46
N ASP A 973 8.37 -32.81 5.60
CA ASP A 973 9.01 -32.63 4.30
C ASP A 973 10.30 -31.82 4.42
N TYR A 974 11.19 -31.93 3.43
CA TYR A 974 12.43 -31.17 3.39
C TYR A 974 12.20 -29.87 2.63
N LEU A 975 12.43 -28.74 3.30
CA LEU A 975 12.24 -27.41 2.74
C LEU A 975 13.56 -26.65 2.63
N VAL A 976 13.74 -25.90 1.54
CA VAL A 976 14.76 -24.85 1.46
C VAL A 976 14.07 -23.49 1.43
N VAL A 977 14.28 -22.71 2.49
CA VAL A 977 13.80 -21.33 2.59
C VAL A 977 14.90 -20.38 2.11
N HIS A 978 14.61 -19.65 1.04
CA HIS A 978 15.53 -18.71 0.42
C HIS A 978 15.53 -17.36 1.14
N ALA A 979 16.54 -16.53 0.86
CA ALA A 979 16.71 -15.23 1.52
C ALA A 979 15.51 -14.28 1.31
N ASN A 980 14.85 -14.38 0.16
CA ASN A 980 13.63 -13.64 -0.18
C ASN A 980 12.34 -14.32 0.30
N SER A 981 12.45 -15.31 1.19
CA SER A 981 11.37 -16.14 1.74
C SER A 981 10.66 -17.10 0.77
N ALA A 982 11.22 -17.29 -0.44
CA ALA A 982 10.77 -18.36 -1.33
C ALA A 982 11.07 -19.75 -0.73
N VAL A 983 10.26 -20.75 -1.06
CA VAL A 983 10.37 -22.12 -0.51
C VAL A 983 10.40 -23.12 -1.65
N ASP A 984 11.46 -23.91 -1.70
CA ASP A 984 11.50 -25.13 -2.50
C ASP A 984 11.19 -26.35 -1.63
N LEU A 985 10.35 -27.25 -2.14
CA LEU A 985 9.82 -28.41 -1.41
C LEU A 985 10.33 -29.73 -2.00
N TRP A 986 10.71 -30.66 -1.11
CA TRP A 986 10.91 -32.07 -1.40
C TRP A 986 10.06 -32.93 -0.47
N VAL A 987 9.10 -33.65 -1.06
CA VAL A 987 8.14 -34.47 -0.30
C VAL A 987 8.80 -35.74 0.23
N ASN A 988 8.55 -36.05 1.51
CA ASN A 988 9.11 -37.20 2.22
C ASN A 988 8.34 -38.50 1.91
N GLY A 989 8.95 -39.37 1.10
CA GLY A 989 8.42 -40.71 0.80
C GLY A 989 8.91 -41.82 1.73
N GLY A 990 9.65 -41.49 2.80
CA GLY A 990 10.17 -42.46 3.76
C GLY A 990 11.46 -43.19 3.34
N PRO A 991 11.91 -44.19 4.12
CA PRO A 991 13.17 -44.88 3.90
C PRO A 991 13.19 -45.74 2.62
N LYS A 992 14.32 -45.73 1.89
CA LYS A 992 14.51 -46.56 0.69
C LYS A 992 14.81 -48.02 1.03
N PRO A 993 14.26 -48.99 0.28
CA PRO A 993 14.69 -50.39 0.34
C PRO A 993 16.19 -50.50 0.00
N GLY A 994 17.01 -50.94 0.95
CA GLY A 994 18.47 -51.09 0.78
C GLY A 994 19.34 -50.06 1.50
N GLY A 995 18.75 -49.06 2.17
CA GLY A 995 19.46 -48.04 2.94
C GLY A 995 19.99 -46.86 2.11
N GLY A 996 20.54 -45.84 2.79
CA GLY A 996 20.95 -44.57 2.18
C GLY A 996 19.89 -43.47 2.30
N ASP A 997 19.98 -42.43 1.48
CA ASP A 997 19.02 -41.32 1.46
C ASP A 997 17.59 -41.83 1.34
N TRP A 998 16.68 -41.23 2.10
CA TRP A 998 15.24 -41.48 2.01
C TRP A 998 14.68 -41.00 0.66
N TYR A 999 13.44 -41.36 0.35
CA TYR A 999 12.74 -40.84 -0.82
C TYR A 999 12.39 -39.36 -0.59
N TRP A 1000 12.94 -38.49 -1.42
CA TRP A 1000 12.67 -37.05 -1.43
C TRP A 1000 12.24 -36.66 -2.84
N THR A 1001 10.96 -36.36 -3.03
CA THR A 1001 10.41 -36.04 -4.37
C THR A 1001 10.35 -34.51 -4.55
N PRO A 1002 11.16 -33.93 -5.45
CA PRO A 1002 11.15 -32.48 -5.67
C PRO A 1002 9.82 -32.02 -6.26
N GLN A 1003 9.24 -30.98 -5.66
CA GLN A 1003 8.07 -30.27 -6.18
C GLN A 1003 8.42 -28.93 -6.84
N GLY A 1004 9.68 -28.48 -6.67
CA GLY A 1004 10.13 -27.16 -7.10
C GLY A 1004 9.72 -26.08 -6.10
N THR A 1005 9.66 -24.84 -6.57
CA THR A 1005 9.27 -23.68 -5.75
C THR A 1005 7.77 -23.72 -5.47
N THR A 1006 7.42 -24.03 -4.22
CA THR A 1006 6.02 -24.08 -3.74
C THR A 1006 5.56 -22.73 -3.19
N ALA A 1007 6.48 -21.87 -2.76
CA ALA A 1007 6.21 -20.49 -2.39
C ALA A 1007 7.22 -19.55 -3.05
N SER A 1008 6.77 -18.49 -3.73
CA SER A 1008 7.63 -17.46 -4.33
C SER A 1008 8.26 -16.51 -3.32
N GLY A 1009 7.78 -16.56 -2.07
CA GLY A 1009 8.18 -15.67 -0.99
C GLY A 1009 7.37 -14.38 -0.95
N VAL A 1010 7.46 -13.72 0.20
CA VAL A 1010 6.65 -12.56 0.59
C VAL A 1010 7.47 -11.28 0.78
N GLY A 1011 8.69 -11.27 0.25
CA GLY A 1011 9.64 -10.17 0.38
C GLY A 1011 10.25 -10.03 1.78
N ALA A 1012 9.86 -10.89 2.74
CA ALA A 1012 10.47 -10.99 4.05
C ALA A 1012 11.81 -11.75 3.99
N PRO A 1013 12.75 -11.50 4.93
CA PRO A 1013 13.90 -12.35 5.13
C PRO A 1013 13.45 -13.79 5.42
N GLY A 1014 14.00 -14.78 4.70
CA GLY A 1014 13.66 -16.20 4.90
C GLY A 1014 13.87 -16.71 6.34
N SER A 1015 14.67 -16.03 7.16
CA SER A 1015 14.83 -16.33 8.58
C SER A 1015 13.58 -16.05 9.44
N GLN A 1016 12.60 -15.31 8.92
CA GLN A 1016 11.33 -14.98 9.58
C GLN A 1016 10.24 -16.04 9.34
N ILE A 1017 10.46 -16.92 8.37
CA ILE A 1017 9.45 -17.89 7.95
C ILE A 1017 9.41 -19.07 8.91
N GLN A 1018 8.21 -19.36 9.38
CA GLN A 1018 7.85 -20.55 10.16
C GLN A 1018 6.76 -21.32 9.44
N PHE A 1019 6.61 -22.59 9.80
CA PHE A 1019 5.56 -23.47 9.34
C PHE A 1019 4.86 -24.06 10.55
N ALA A 1020 3.53 -24.00 10.55
CA ALA A 1020 2.70 -24.60 11.58
C ALA A 1020 1.25 -24.70 11.09
N ASP A 1021 0.54 -25.77 11.41
CA ASP A 1021 -0.89 -25.89 11.10
C ASP A 1021 -1.70 -24.97 12.02
N ILE A 1022 -2.17 -23.84 11.49
CA ILE A 1022 -2.97 -22.89 12.27
C ILE A 1022 -4.47 -23.18 12.15
N ASN A 1023 -4.90 -23.97 11.16
CA ASN A 1023 -6.32 -24.15 10.83
C ASN A 1023 -6.88 -25.55 11.19
N ALA A 1024 -6.02 -26.47 11.63
CA ALA A 1024 -6.28 -27.88 11.94
C ALA A 1024 -6.75 -28.73 10.75
N ASP A 1025 -6.22 -28.48 9.55
CA ASP A 1025 -6.48 -29.31 8.36
C ASP A 1025 -5.43 -30.42 8.15
N GLY A 1026 -4.42 -30.46 9.02
CA GLY A 1026 -3.33 -31.43 9.00
C GLY A 1026 -2.15 -31.03 8.13
N ARG A 1027 -2.18 -29.85 7.48
CA ARG A 1027 -1.07 -29.33 6.68
C ARG A 1027 -0.49 -28.10 7.35
N GLU A 1028 0.84 -28.00 7.36
CA GLU A 1028 1.47 -26.82 7.92
C GLU A 1028 1.32 -25.60 7.00
N ASP A 1029 0.93 -24.49 7.61
CA ASP A 1029 0.68 -23.21 6.97
C ASP A 1029 1.95 -22.35 6.91
N TYR A 1030 2.07 -21.46 5.93
CA TYR A 1030 3.23 -20.58 5.78
C TYR A 1030 3.04 -19.33 6.64
N LEU A 1031 3.96 -19.09 7.57
CA LEU A 1031 3.89 -17.98 8.52
C LEU A 1031 5.08 -17.03 8.33
N ASP A 1032 4.79 -15.77 8.05
CA ASP A 1032 5.76 -14.68 8.13
C ASP A 1032 5.64 -14.01 9.50
N VAL A 1033 6.58 -14.33 10.40
CA VAL A 1033 6.59 -13.86 11.79
C VAL A 1033 7.61 -12.75 11.94
N ASP A 1034 7.16 -11.51 12.17
CA ASP A 1034 8.06 -10.39 12.42
C ASP A 1034 8.81 -10.64 13.73
N PRO A 1035 10.15 -10.81 13.71
CA PRO A 1035 10.93 -11.13 14.90
C PRO A 1035 11.01 -9.98 15.90
N ARG A 1036 10.54 -8.77 15.56
CA ARG A 1036 10.56 -7.59 16.43
C ARG A 1036 9.24 -7.39 17.18
N THR A 1037 8.14 -7.61 16.48
CA THR A 1037 6.78 -7.34 17.01
C THR A 1037 6.07 -8.64 17.38
N GLY A 1038 6.51 -9.75 16.81
CA GLY A 1038 5.77 -11.00 16.86
C GLY A 1038 4.49 -10.95 16.06
N SER A 1039 4.27 -9.91 15.24
CA SER A 1039 3.14 -9.85 14.33
C SER A 1039 3.33 -10.92 13.25
N THR A 1040 2.27 -11.66 12.97
CA THR A 1040 2.33 -12.78 12.04
C THR A 1040 1.33 -12.58 10.92
N ARG A 1041 1.81 -12.69 9.68
CA ARG A 1041 0.98 -12.89 8.50
C ARG A 1041 1.00 -14.37 8.14
N ALA A 1042 -0.14 -14.91 7.74
CA ALA A 1042 -0.23 -16.34 7.39
C ALA A 1042 -0.83 -16.55 6.01
N TRP A 1043 -0.46 -17.67 5.39
CA TRP A 1043 -1.07 -18.19 4.19
C TRP A 1043 -1.41 -19.67 4.43
N LEU A 1044 -2.69 -20.01 4.30
CA LEU A 1044 -3.15 -21.38 4.52
C LEU A 1044 -2.78 -22.29 3.37
N ASN A 1045 -2.30 -23.48 3.69
CA ASN A 1045 -1.96 -24.50 2.71
C ASN A 1045 -3.23 -25.23 2.22
N SER A 1046 -3.65 -24.95 0.98
CA SER A 1046 -4.81 -25.61 0.35
C SER A 1046 -4.48 -26.93 -0.38
N GLY A 1047 -3.19 -27.28 -0.51
CA GLY A 1047 -2.70 -28.49 -1.19
C GLY A 1047 -2.12 -28.28 -2.58
#